data_AF-A0A345H4L6-F1
#
_entry.id   AF-A0A345H4L6-F1
#
_cell.length_a   1.000
_cell.length_b   1.000
_cell.length_c   1.000
_cell.angle_alpha   90.00
_cell.angle_beta   90.00
_cell.angle_gamma   90.00
#
_symmetry.space_group_name_H-M   'P 1'
#
loop_
_entity.id
_entity.type
_entity.pdbx_description
1 polymer ?
#
loop_
_entity_poly.entity_id
_entity_poly.type
_entity_poly.pdbx_seq_one_letter_code
_entity_poly.pdbx_strand_id
1 'polypeptide(L)'
;MQNGNLKLVLVPKNSNTAIKTDYQMKLKKVTTVLLLCCSLSAISQNYKEPKKDSICKANALKKYTNNIQFYNNLGIFSHEDLCVNVQPVKSANAIAMVDTDGDGVPDAMDRDDDNDGILDIDEGMSSPQTNNIISNGGLEAPNTNVFTLPISWQWIPADSPICEATNQSSPNSASPNVTDINGPSPGTGIIGIPQEGNTFISGLYQYYPTSSNTPIFHEGIQQTVNLVAGVTYTMTFYQANVQQGNAIDGTGYWRIFLDNQQIFQADVTISNSSFNNTNLIWTFQSFTFTPTTSGVQTLQFLPFDDDANVNVPNGVRLGIDNIVLTSGITIASTDVDQDTILNELDLDSDNDGISDLQESGLDVSQFDPDNNGVIDGANFTDNDNDGLADAIEAIYGENTGITPVESTADADVLQNFIDVDSDGDTIPDAVEAQTTLNFSTNFSNDGNVTDDDTDGDGIIDIYDTFTGHGGSFNEPQNTENTDNYDYLDLDSDNDGIFDIAEVGNAALDTNNNGASNTMEGSNGMTNSLEANDTFEDPNFTINDPTTLPDVDSDIFSGGDVDYRDYFLTATVVSSAAICLGEDGFFTITGTVNATVTYNIDGGTTQTIQLDAAGNGTIPITLPTVAVVINITNISFLNFTTELINTATLTVNPVPMVQLGNDIALCEGDTTILDATTANATYIWQDGSTNATIMVSQAGTYSVEVTVNGCSSMDEINITYDSLPVVNLGADITLCQGETLVLDATTTNATYIWQNGSTNATFTVNEQGTYTVQVFSGACTVSDQINVFFEPLPTLYDFENLEECLNIQGEGTFNLFLSSSEIEENAANFETTFYTNLDDATDKINQIVSPENYQSTATTIYVRIENLQTNCFDIGQFQITPIVCEIFIPQGISPNDDGKNDLFNILNIENYPNHVIQIFNRYGSKIYEGNTLTSKWDGTYKGEQLPTGTYFYVINLNETELPETIAQEYQGWVYLQK
;
A
#
# COMPACT_ATOMS: atom_id res chain seq x y z
N MET A 1 -69.69 41.47 -30.23
CA MET A 1 -70.34 42.50 -29.37
C MET A 1 -70.35 42.00 -27.93
N GLN A 2 -70.76 42.85 -26.98
CA GLN A 2 -70.85 42.56 -25.55
C GLN A 2 -71.85 41.42 -25.21
N ASN A 3 -71.81 40.97 -23.95
CA ASN A 3 -72.91 40.32 -23.23
C ASN A 3 -73.45 38.97 -23.77
N GLY A 4 -72.54 38.00 -23.93
CA GLY A 4 -72.86 36.56 -23.80
C GLY A 4 -73.58 35.86 -24.97
N ASN A 5 -73.71 34.54 -24.79
CA ASN A 5 -74.49 33.58 -25.58
C ASN A 5 -74.05 33.24 -27.04
N LEU A 6 -73.78 31.93 -27.19
CA LEU A 6 -73.92 30.96 -28.29
C LEU A 6 -74.43 31.38 -29.70
N LYS A 7 -74.13 30.56 -30.72
CA LYS A 7 -75.04 29.55 -31.33
C LYS A 7 -74.78 29.24 -32.83
N LEU A 8 -75.07 27.99 -33.21
CA LEU A 8 -74.33 27.13 -34.16
C LEU A 8 -75.12 26.77 -35.43
N VAL A 9 -74.50 26.79 -36.63
CA VAL A 9 -74.75 26.01 -37.90
C VAL A 9 -73.60 26.29 -38.91
N LEU A 10 -73.30 25.32 -39.80
CA LEU A 10 -72.20 25.31 -40.80
C LEU A 10 -72.67 25.62 -42.26
N VAL A 11 -71.81 25.26 -43.23
CA VAL A 11 -72.05 25.04 -44.70
C VAL A 11 -72.15 26.33 -45.61
N PRO A 12 -71.91 26.27 -46.95
CA PRO A 12 -70.56 26.29 -47.53
C PRO A 12 -70.27 27.37 -48.62
N LYS A 13 -68.99 27.46 -49.02
CA LYS A 13 -68.36 27.95 -50.27
C LYS A 13 -69.10 29.00 -51.15
N ASN A 14 -68.40 30.12 -51.41
CA ASN A 14 -68.76 31.26 -52.28
C ASN A 14 -69.77 32.28 -51.71
N SER A 15 -69.39 32.92 -50.60
CA SER A 15 -69.91 34.19 -50.04
C SER A 15 -71.37 34.26 -49.55
N ASN A 16 -71.53 34.79 -48.31
CA ASN A 16 -72.80 35.01 -47.59
C ASN A 16 -73.56 33.68 -47.32
N THR A 17 -73.49 33.02 -46.15
CA THR A 17 -73.60 33.52 -44.75
C THR A 17 -72.96 32.58 -43.71
N ALA A 18 -72.99 32.93 -42.41
CA ALA A 18 -72.52 32.10 -41.28
C ALA A 18 -73.59 31.09 -40.78
N ILE A 19 -73.49 30.37 -39.63
CA ILE A 19 -73.34 30.87 -38.23
C ILE A 19 -72.19 30.18 -37.41
N LYS A 20 -72.20 30.17 -36.06
CA LYS A 20 -71.07 29.77 -35.13
C LYS A 20 -71.02 28.23 -34.88
N THR A 21 -70.53 27.57 -33.79
CA THR A 21 -69.92 27.89 -32.45
C THR A 21 -69.13 26.66 -31.93
N ASP A 22 -68.48 26.83 -30.77
CA ASP A 22 -67.49 25.97 -30.10
C ASP A 22 -68.03 25.11 -28.92
N TYR A 23 -67.15 24.27 -28.34
CA TYR A 23 -67.31 23.55 -27.05
C TYR A 23 -66.21 23.95 -26.04
N GLN A 24 -66.42 23.70 -24.73
CA GLN A 24 -65.45 23.97 -23.64
C GLN A 24 -65.66 23.01 -22.43
N MET A 25 -64.65 22.91 -21.54
CA MET A 25 -64.38 21.78 -20.60
C MET A 25 -65.10 21.81 -19.22
N LYS A 26 -65.06 20.67 -18.47
CA LYS A 26 -64.98 20.43 -16.97
C LYS A 26 -65.86 19.24 -16.47
N LEU A 27 -65.70 18.55 -15.31
CA LEU A 27 -64.85 18.66 -14.08
C LEU A 27 -64.89 17.38 -13.16
N LYS A 28 -63.82 17.12 -12.37
CA LYS A 28 -63.69 16.39 -11.05
C LYS A 28 -62.28 16.74 -10.46
N LYS A 29 -61.85 16.67 -9.18
CA LYS A 29 -62.38 16.47 -7.79
C LYS A 29 -62.74 15.07 -7.25
N VAL A 30 -62.40 14.67 -5.99
CA VAL A 30 -61.38 15.14 -4.97
C VAL A 30 -61.33 14.19 -3.74
N THR A 31 -60.22 14.17 -2.99
CA THR A 31 -60.13 13.80 -1.54
C THR A 31 -58.89 14.49 -0.92
N THR A 32 -58.81 14.63 0.43
CA THR A 32 -57.69 15.30 1.15
C THR A 32 -57.65 14.86 2.64
N VAL A 33 -56.48 14.84 3.28
CA VAL A 33 -56.27 14.51 4.71
C VAL A 33 -55.37 15.55 5.44
N LEU A 34 -54.86 15.24 6.64
CA LEU A 34 -54.32 16.15 7.67
C LEU A 34 -53.00 15.60 8.27
N LEU A 35 -52.14 16.32 9.04
CA LEU A 35 -51.80 17.76 9.20
C LEU A 35 -50.88 17.92 10.44
N LEU A 36 -49.73 18.63 10.37
CA LEU A 36 -49.25 19.60 11.40
C LEU A 36 -47.95 20.37 11.00
N CYS A 37 -47.49 21.35 11.80
CA CYS A 37 -46.82 22.57 11.29
C CYS A 37 -45.62 23.15 12.10
N CYS A 38 -44.82 24.00 11.41
CA CYS A 38 -44.07 25.19 11.89
C CYS A 38 -42.69 25.02 12.62
N SER A 39 -41.71 25.96 12.58
CA SER A 39 -41.56 27.26 11.84
C SER A 39 -40.21 28.03 12.05
N LEU A 40 -39.84 28.95 11.10
CA LEU A 40 -38.91 30.14 11.20
C LEU A 40 -37.37 29.89 11.40
N SER A 41 -36.38 30.76 11.07
CA SER A 41 -36.29 31.92 10.12
C SER A 41 -34.88 32.62 9.96
N ALA A 42 -34.52 32.98 8.72
CA ALA A 42 -33.87 34.26 8.25
C ALA A 42 -32.37 34.64 8.50
N ILE A 43 -31.90 35.65 7.70
CA ILE A 43 -30.64 36.48 7.76
C ILE A 43 -29.38 35.90 7.06
N SER A 44 -28.42 36.64 6.43
CA SER A 44 -28.42 37.82 5.49
C SER A 44 -27.00 38.14 4.93
N GLN A 45 -26.91 38.95 3.86
CA GLN A 45 -25.79 39.86 3.44
C GLN A 45 -24.62 39.37 2.54
N ASN A 46 -23.97 40.35 1.91
CA ASN A 46 -22.96 40.25 0.82
C ASN A 46 -21.51 40.34 1.33
N TYR A 47 -20.52 39.88 0.54
CA TYR A 47 -19.47 40.75 -0.06
C TYR A 47 -18.67 40.03 -1.19
N LYS A 48 -17.66 40.70 -1.76
CA LYS A 48 -16.89 40.27 -2.94
C LYS A 48 -15.66 39.39 -2.64
N GLU A 49 -15.41 38.44 -3.55
CA GLU A 49 -14.13 38.04 -4.22
C GLU A 49 -12.75 38.58 -3.74
N PRO A 50 -11.61 37.87 -4.01
CA PRO A 50 -11.46 36.66 -4.85
C PRO A 50 -10.45 35.57 -4.38
N LYS A 51 -10.42 34.48 -5.18
CA LYS A 51 -9.34 33.47 -5.43
C LYS A 51 -9.21 32.18 -4.57
N LYS A 52 -9.39 31.09 -5.34
CA LYS A 52 -8.66 29.80 -5.40
C LYS A 52 -9.09 28.60 -4.54
N ASP A 53 -9.13 27.47 -5.26
CA ASP A 53 -8.87 26.07 -4.88
C ASP A 53 -9.90 25.30 -4.01
N SER A 54 -10.86 24.68 -4.74
CA SER A 54 -11.28 23.25 -4.68
C SER A 54 -11.68 22.55 -3.36
N ILE A 55 -12.89 21.93 -3.33
CA ILE A 55 -13.16 20.48 -3.13
C ILE A 55 -14.68 20.16 -2.87
N CYS A 56 -15.13 18.98 -3.35
CA CYS A 56 -16.33 18.16 -3.04
C CYS A 56 -17.81 18.63 -3.21
N LYS A 57 -18.50 17.91 -4.12
CA LYS A 57 -19.73 17.06 -3.98
C LYS A 57 -21.07 17.59 -3.41
N ALA A 58 -22.14 17.10 -4.08
CA ALA A 58 -23.39 16.50 -3.57
C ALA A 58 -24.76 17.21 -3.76
N ASN A 59 -25.59 16.57 -4.59
CA ASN A 59 -26.99 16.16 -4.38
C ASN A 59 -28.11 17.21 -4.22
N ALA A 60 -28.63 17.67 -5.36
CA ALA A 60 -29.84 17.15 -6.05
C ALA A 60 -31.09 16.64 -5.28
N LEU A 61 -32.22 16.64 -6.02
CA LEU A 61 -33.45 15.83 -5.84
C LEU A 61 -34.36 16.14 -4.62
N LYS A 62 -35.68 15.84 -4.61
CA LYS A 62 -36.68 15.40 -5.63
C LYS A 62 -38.09 15.86 -5.15
N LYS A 63 -39.13 15.81 -6.01
CA LYS A 63 -40.48 15.19 -5.77
C LYS A 63 -41.74 15.89 -6.38
N TYR A 64 -42.20 15.34 -7.53
CA TYR A 64 -43.60 15.12 -8.01
C TYR A 64 -44.55 16.34 -8.26
N THR A 65 -45.65 16.25 -9.04
CA THR A 65 -46.41 15.06 -9.55
C THR A 65 -47.10 15.26 -10.93
N ASN A 66 -46.88 14.30 -11.84
CA ASN A 66 -47.71 13.64 -12.88
C ASN A 66 -48.67 14.39 -13.85
N ASN A 67 -48.40 14.15 -15.15
CA ASN A 67 -49.25 13.61 -16.25
C ASN A 67 -50.57 14.31 -16.70
N ILE A 68 -50.63 14.69 -17.99
CA ILE A 68 -51.22 13.86 -19.09
C ILE A 68 -50.85 14.45 -20.48
N GLN A 69 -50.69 13.57 -21.47
CA GLN A 69 -50.33 13.73 -22.90
C GLN A 69 -51.37 14.52 -23.76
N PHE A 70 -51.17 14.94 -25.03
CA PHE A 70 -50.02 14.93 -25.96
C PHE A 70 -50.17 16.04 -27.06
N TYR A 71 -49.23 16.05 -28.03
CA TYR A 71 -49.25 16.66 -29.38
C TYR A 71 -48.85 18.14 -29.61
N ASN A 72 -47.60 18.26 -30.09
CA ASN A 72 -47.17 18.91 -31.34
C ASN A 72 -47.21 20.44 -31.53
N ASN A 73 -45.98 20.98 -31.64
CA ASN A 73 -45.48 21.77 -32.78
C ASN A 73 -46.25 23.03 -33.23
N LEU A 74 -45.75 24.21 -32.83
CA LEU A 74 -44.89 25.05 -33.71
C LEU A 74 -44.59 26.45 -33.12
N GLY A 75 -43.29 26.81 -33.07
CA GLY A 75 -42.86 27.97 -33.88
C GLY A 75 -42.15 29.18 -33.24
N ILE A 76 -40.97 29.46 -33.83
CA ILE A 76 -40.53 30.80 -34.31
C ILE A 76 -39.70 31.70 -33.35
N PHE A 77 -38.40 31.40 -33.34
CA PHE A 77 -37.26 32.26 -33.71
C PHE A 77 -37.12 33.72 -33.24
N SER A 78 -35.97 34.00 -32.60
CA SER A 78 -35.05 35.13 -32.93
C SER A 78 -33.71 35.01 -32.17
N HIS A 79 -32.53 35.45 -32.62
CA HIS A 79 -31.89 35.58 -33.96
C HIS A 79 -30.41 36.00 -33.73
N GLU A 80 -29.48 35.63 -34.64
CA GLU A 80 -28.08 36.17 -34.76
C GLU A 80 -27.13 35.92 -33.54
N ASP A 81 -25.82 35.62 -33.66
CA ASP A 81 -24.84 35.59 -34.77
C ASP A 81 -23.82 34.42 -34.58
N LEU A 82 -22.94 33.99 -35.51
CA LEU A 82 -23.02 33.76 -36.97
C LEU A 82 -21.68 33.15 -37.49
N CYS A 83 -21.72 32.03 -38.24
CA CYS A 83 -20.75 31.51 -39.26
C CYS A 83 -20.96 29.97 -39.45
N VAL A 84 -21.60 29.44 -40.52
CA VAL A 84 -21.14 29.26 -41.94
C VAL A 84 -20.18 28.04 -42.07
N ASN A 85 -20.40 26.95 -42.84
CA ASN A 85 -21.22 26.64 -44.04
C ASN A 85 -21.61 25.12 -44.10
N VAL A 86 -22.82 24.63 -44.49
CA VAL A 86 -23.32 24.29 -45.88
C VAL A 86 -22.61 23.06 -46.51
N GLN A 87 -23.19 21.90 -46.95
CA GLN A 87 -24.43 21.40 -47.63
C GLN A 87 -24.56 19.83 -47.38
N PRO A 88 -25.45 19.00 -48.01
CA PRO A 88 -26.86 19.09 -48.45
C PRO A 88 -27.73 17.87 -47.96
N VAL A 89 -28.84 17.53 -48.65
CA VAL A 89 -29.87 16.53 -48.25
C VAL A 89 -29.66 15.12 -48.86
N LYS A 90 -29.80 14.04 -48.06
CA LYS A 90 -29.94 12.64 -48.53
C LYS A 90 -31.35 12.37 -49.10
N SER A 91 -31.45 11.58 -50.17
CA SER A 91 -32.72 11.05 -50.71
C SER A 91 -33.05 9.67 -50.14
N ALA A 92 -34.34 9.38 -49.93
CA ALA A 92 -34.78 8.12 -49.35
C ALA A 92 -34.68 6.94 -50.33
N ASN A 93 -33.94 5.92 -49.91
CA ASN A 93 -34.24 4.48 -50.03
C ASN A 93 -33.10 3.73 -49.32
N ALA A 94 -33.07 3.83 -47.99
CA ALA A 94 -32.39 2.81 -47.19
C ALA A 94 -33.32 1.58 -47.14
N ILE A 95 -32.74 0.39 -47.21
CA ILE A 95 -33.34 -0.78 -46.58
C ILE A 95 -33.13 -0.56 -45.08
N ALA A 96 -34.17 -0.74 -44.27
CA ALA A 96 -33.95 -0.85 -42.83
C ALA A 96 -33.20 -2.16 -42.59
N MET A 97 -32.15 -2.13 -41.79
CA MET A 97 -31.66 -3.35 -41.15
C MET A 97 -32.73 -3.81 -40.15
N VAL A 98 -32.64 -5.05 -39.69
CA VAL A 98 -33.41 -5.46 -38.51
C VAL A 98 -32.63 -4.93 -37.28
N ASP A 99 -33.31 -4.93 -36.14
CA ASP A 99 -33.24 -4.01 -34.99
C ASP A 99 -34.37 -4.64 -34.12
N THR A 100 -34.04 -5.74 -33.43
CA THR A 100 -35.01 -6.79 -33.00
C THR A 100 -35.58 -6.45 -31.63
N ASP A 101 -34.67 -6.33 -30.68
CA ASP A 101 -34.77 -5.80 -29.34
C ASP A 101 -35.32 -4.34 -29.29
N GLY A 102 -34.82 -3.47 -30.19
CA GLY A 102 -35.23 -2.09 -30.35
C GLY A 102 -34.41 -0.99 -29.65
N ASP A 103 -33.18 -1.24 -29.16
CA ASP A 103 -32.26 -0.20 -28.65
C ASP A 103 -31.94 0.85 -29.73
N GLY A 104 -31.69 0.39 -30.96
CA GLY A 104 -31.37 1.20 -32.15
C GLY A 104 -29.98 0.98 -32.76
N VAL A 105 -29.17 0.07 -32.23
CA VAL A 105 -28.18 -0.72 -32.95
C VAL A 105 -28.92 -1.79 -33.77
N PRO A 106 -28.44 -2.20 -34.97
CA PRO A 106 -29.15 -3.16 -35.80
C PRO A 106 -28.34 -4.45 -36.02
N ASP A 107 -28.90 -5.58 -35.60
CA ASP A 107 -28.35 -6.95 -35.51
C ASP A 107 -27.06 -7.27 -36.27
N ALA A 108 -27.03 -7.04 -37.59
CA ALA A 108 -25.80 -7.17 -38.38
C ALA A 108 -24.61 -6.24 -38.01
N MET A 109 -24.65 -5.54 -36.86
CA MET A 109 -23.56 -4.80 -36.21
C MET A 109 -23.52 -4.95 -34.67
N ASP A 110 -24.45 -5.73 -34.11
CA ASP A 110 -24.65 -5.93 -32.68
C ASP A 110 -23.72 -7.02 -32.11
N ARG A 111 -23.98 -7.40 -30.85
CA ARG A 111 -23.25 -8.38 -30.03
C ARG A 111 -24.13 -9.08 -28.97
N ASP A 112 -25.35 -8.60 -28.75
CA ASP A 112 -26.23 -8.86 -27.60
C ASP A 112 -27.67 -8.72 -28.15
N ASP A 113 -28.03 -9.55 -29.15
CA ASP A 113 -29.09 -9.31 -30.16
C ASP A 113 -30.54 -9.24 -29.58
N ASP A 114 -30.73 -9.60 -28.30
CA ASP A 114 -31.95 -9.47 -27.48
C ASP A 114 -31.77 -8.66 -26.16
N ASN A 115 -30.54 -8.30 -25.79
CA ASN A 115 -30.15 -7.61 -24.55
C ASN A 115 -30.33 -8.37 -23.22
N ASP A 116 -30.26 -9.70 -23.21
CA ASP A 116 -30.08 -10.48 -21.97
C ASP A 116 -28.72 -10.14 -21.30
N GLY A 117 -27.67 -9.87 -22.10
CA GLY A 117 -26.33 -9.49 -21.64
C GLY A 117 -25.27 -10.59 -21.69
N ILE A 118 -25.57 -11.77 -22.23
CA ILE A 118 -24.60 -12.76 -22.69
C ILE A 118 -23.96 -12.20 -23.99
N LEU A 119 -23.84 -12.96 -25.08
CA LEU A 119 -23.23 -12.56 -26.34
C LEU A 119 -23.56 -13.62 -27.39
N ASP A 120 -24.12 -13.25 -28.54
CA ASP A 120 -24.56 -14.21 -29.58
C ASP A 120 -23.52 -15.31 -29.93
N ILE A 121 -22.21 -15.00 -29.85
CA ILE A 121 -21.13 -15.96 -30.06
C ILE A 121 -21.01 -17.10 -29.02
N ASP A 122 -21.50 -16.88 -27.80
CA ASP A 122 -21.49 -17.78 -26.66
C ASP A 122 -22.85 -18.51 -26.49
N GLU A 123 -24.00 -17.95 -26.94
CA GLU A 123 -25.24 -18.71 -27.28
C GLU A 123 -25.09 -19.62 -28.53
N GLY A 124 -23.95 -19.55 -29.19
CA GLY A 124 -23.55 -20.47 -30.26
C GLY A 124 -23.75 -19.95 -31.68
N MET A 125 -24.19 -18.70 -31.87
CA MET A 125 -24.12 -18.02 -33.18
C MET A 125 -22.69 -18.13 -33.70
N SER A 126 -22.50 -18.81 -34.82
CA SER A 126 -21.15 -19.27 -35.22
C SER A 126 -20.25 -18.20 -35.86
N SER A 127 -20.26 -17.02 -35.23
CA SER A 127 -19.37 -15.87 -35.26
C SER A 127 -19.76 -14.72 -36.22
N PRO A 128 -20.20 -13.55 -35.71
CA PRO A 128 -20.38 -12.31 -36.49
C PRO A 128 -19.05 -11.66 -36.92
N GLN A 129 -17.91 -12.37 -36.85
CA GLN A 129 -16.61 -11.88 -37.31
C GLN A 129 -16.61 -11.58 -38.82
N THR A 130 -16.92 -10.33 -39.15
CA THR A 130 -16.91 -9.79 -40.52
C THR A 130 -15.55 -10.00 -41.17
N ASN A 131 -15.44 -11.08 -41.95
CA ASN A 131 -14.20 -11.52 -42.56
C ASN A 131 -13.75 -10.55 -43.66
N ASN A 132 -12.99 -9.55 -43.23
CA ASN A 132 -12.41 -8.48 -44.04
C ASN A 132 -11.26 -9.02 -44.91
N ILE A 133 -11.62 -9.75 -45.97
CA ILE A 133 -10.71 -10.31 -47.00
C ILE A 133 -9.83 -9.23 -47.65
N ILE A 134 -10.31 -7.99 -47.66
CA ILE A 134 -9.46 -6.79 -47.71
C ILE A 134 -9.95 -5.82 -46.62
N SER A 135 -9.06 -5.40 -45.74
CA SER A 135 -9.14 -4.09 -45.06
C SER A 135 -7.83 -3.34 -45.29
N ASN A 136 -7.89 -2.13 -45.86
CA ASN A 136 -6.70 -1.31 -46.09
C ASN A 136 -7.06 0.19 -46.24
N GLY A 137 -7.03 0.93 -45.14
CA GLY A 137 -7.04 2.40 -45.14
C GLY A 137 -5.65 2.98 -45.48
N GLY A 138 -5.55 3.77 -46.56
CA GLY A 138 -4.30 4.35 -47.05
C GLY A 138 -3.35 3.36 -47.76
N LEU A 139 -2.68 3.79 -48.85
CA LEU A 139 -1.66 2.96 -49.52
C LEU A 139 -0.29 3.08 -48.83
N GLU A 140 -0.25 2.80 -47.53
CA GLU A 140 0.88 3.17 -46.68
C GLU A 140 2.15 2.33 -46.91
N ALA A 141 3.22 3.02 -47.33
CA ALA A 141 4.59 2.50 -47.31
C ALA A 141 5.55 3.64 -46.88
N PRO A 142 6.26 3.53 -45.74
CA PRO A 142 7.03 4.64 -45.15
C PRO A 142 8.40 4.87 -45.84
N ASN A 143 8.38 5.05 -47.17
CA ASN A 143 9.55 5.04 -48.03
C ASN A 143 9.91 6.45 -48.52
N THR A 144 11.00 7.01 -47.99
CA THR A 144 11.53 8.34 -48.38
C THR A 144 12.16 8.41 -49.79
N ASN A 145 11.92 7.39 -50.62
CA ASN A 145 12.07 7.45 -52.06
C ASN A 145 10.78 6.95 -52.71
N VAL A 146 10.14 7.88 -53.43
CA VAL A 146 9.06 7.74 -54.41
C VAL A 146 9.06 6.40 -55.20
N PHE A 147 7.88 5.92 -55.59
CA PHE A 147 7.59 4.78 -56.51
C PHE A 147 7.39 3.36 -55.90
N THR A 148 6.79 3.19 -54.71
CA THR A 148 6.39 1.86 -54.19
C THR A 148 4.92 1.81 -53.72
N LEU A 149 4.16 0.80 -54.16
CA LEU A 149 2.87 0.40 -53.58
C LEU A 149 3.10 -0.46 -52.30
N PRO A 150 2.08 -0.66 -51.44
CA PRO A 150 2.09 -1.69 -50.40
C PRO A 150 2.32 -3.10 -50.98
N ILE A 151 2.81 -4.03 -50.15
CA ILE A 151 3.25 -5.37 -50.59
C ILE A 151 2.10 -6.21 -51.20
N SER A 152 0.86 -5.97 -50.79
CA SER A 152 -0.37 -6.60 -51.31
C SER A 152 -0.81 -6.08 -52.68
N TRP A 153 -0.44 -4.84 -53.04
CA TRP A 153 -0.92 -4.14 -54.22
C TRP A 153 0.11 -4.10 -55.35
N GLN A 154 -0.36 -4.28 -56.58
CA GLN A 154 0.46 -4.26 -57.79
C GLN A 154 -0.12 -3.31 -58.83
N TRP A 155 0.75 -2.78 -59.70
CA TRP A 155 0.34 -2.05 -60.89
C TRP A 155 -0.26 -3.01 -61.91
N ILE A 156 -1.33 -2.59 -62.60
CA ILE A 156 -1.92 -3.39 -63.69
C ILE A 156 -0.93 -3.45 -64.87
N PRO A 157 -0.51 -4.65 -65.34
CA PRO A 157 0.49 -4.79 -66.39
C PRO A 157 0.08 -4.22 -67.76
N ALA A 158 1.05 -3.76 -68.55
CA ALA A 158 0.85 -3.26 -69.91
C ALA A 158 0.31 -4.30 -70.90
N ASP A 159 0.44 -5.59 -70.59
CA ASP A 159 -0.06 -6.73 -71.36
C ASP A 159 -1.36 -7.32 -70.77
N SER A 160 -1.93 -6.69 -69.73
CA SER A 160 -3.28 -6.99 -69.26
C SER A 160 -4.31 -6.66 -70.36
N PRO A 161 -5.30 -7.54 -70.61
CA PRO A 161 -6.30 -7.33 -71.68
C PRO A 161 -7.28 -6.18 -71.41
N ILE A 162 -7.30 -5.61 -70.21
CA ILE A 162 -8.12 -4.44 -69.84
C ILE A 162 -7.33 -3.13 -69.77
N CYS A 163 -6.00 -3.16 -69.98
CA CYS A 163 -5.18 -1.95 -70.05
C CYS A 163 -5.43 -1.23 -71.40
N GLU A 164 -5.85 0.04 -71.36
CA GLU A 164 -6.20 0.85 -72.53
C GLU A 164 -5.07 1.83 -72.93
N ALA A 165 -4.05 1.97 -72.07
CA ALA A 165 -2.83 2.76 -72.32
C ALA A 165 -2.09 2.37 -73.61
N THR A 166 -1.76 3.36 -74.46
CA THR A 166 -1.07 3.13 -75.75
C THR A 166 0.36 3.68 -75.78
N ASN A 167 1.23 2.99 -76.52
CA ASN A 167 2.67 3.30 -76.67
C ASN A 167 2.99 4.57 -77.48
N GLN A 168 2.11 5.59 -77.54
CA GLN A 168 2.34 6.83 -78.29
C GLN A 168 1.90 8.08 -77.55
N SER A 169 2.68 9.15 -77.71
CA SER A 169 2.33 10.51 -77.29
C SER A 169 1.23 11.10 -78.19
N SER A 170 0.01 10.60 -78.03
CA SER A 170 -1.18 10.99 -78.78
C SER A 170 -2.25 11.47 -77.79
N PRO A 171 -2.81 12.69 -77.89
CA PRO A 171 -3.70 13.27 -76.87
C PRO A 171 -5.12 12.66 -76.77
N ASN A 172 -5.32 11.44 -77.27
CA ASN A 172 -6.62 10.94 -77.75
C ASN A 172 -6.92 9.47 -77.36
N SER A 173 -6.28 8.93 -76.32
CA SER A 173 -6.76 7.72 -75.61
C SER A 173 -7.66 8.14 -74.44
N ALA A 174 -8.75 7.40 -74.21
CA ALA A 174 -9.81 7.76 -73.26
C ALA A 174 -9.47 7.40 -71.80
N SER A 175 -8.28 7.81 -71.35
CA SER A 175 -7.85 7.65 -69.96
C SER A 175 -7.06 8.88 -69.51
N PRO A 176 -7.00 9.16 -68.19
CA PRO A 176 -6.30 10.30 -67.57
C PRO A 176 -5.04 10.80 -68.31
N ASN A 177 -5.21 11.82 -69.15
CA ASN A 177 -4.16 12.33 -70.04
C ASN A 177 -3.08 13.11 -69.27
N VAL A 178 -2.04 12.39 -68.85
CA VAL A 178 -0.95 12.89 -68.02
C VAL A 178 0.35 13.11 -68.81
N THR A 179 0.29 13.95 -69.86
CA THR A 179 1.41 14.18 -70.80
C THR A 179 2.61 15.02 -70.27
N ASP A 180 2.81 15.09 -68.95
CA ASP A 180 4.09 15.51 -68.37
C ASP A 180 4.97 14.27 -68.09
N ILE A 181 6.17 14.25 -68.67
CA ILE A 181 7.19 13.21 -68.43
C ILE A 181 7.69 13.21 -66.97
N ASN A 182 7.48 14.31 -66.24
CA ASN A 182 7.52 14.34 -64.79
C ASN A 182 6.18 13.81 -64.26
N GLY A 183 5.99 12.48 -64.35
CA GLY A 183 4.88 11.78 -63.68
C GLY A 183 4.82 12.14 -62.19
N PRO A 184 3.65 12.01 -61.53
CA PRO A 184 3.32 12.71 -60.29
C PRO A 184 4.44 12.60 -59.25
N SER A 185 5.14 13.72 -59.02
CA SER A 185 6.05 13.85 -57.89
C SER A 185 5.21 13.83 -56.62
N PRO A 186 5.44 12.91 -55.66
CA PRO A 186 4.75 12.94 -54.38
C PRO A 186 5.14 14.20 -53.59
N GLY A 187 4.35 15.25 -53.76
CA GLY A 187 4.12 16.17 -52.67
C GLY A 187 3.32 15.42 -51.61
N THR A 188 3.84 15.41 -50.38
CA THR A 188 3.11 14.88 -49.22
C THR A 188 1.80 15.64 -49.02
N GLY A 189 0.69 14.90 -48.91
CA GLY A 189 -0.56 15.39 -48.36
C GLY A 189 -1.53 16.06 -49.34
N ILE A 190 -2.63 15.36 -49.60
CA ILE A 190 -3.95 15.92 -49.33
C ILE A 190 -4.37 15.32 -47.98
N ILE A 191 -4.31 16.11 -46.91
CA ILE A 191 -4.92 15.72 -45.63
C ILE A 191 -6.40 16.08 -45.75
N GLY A 192 -7.25 15.07 -45.97
CA GLY A 192 -8.67 15.27 -46.26
C GLY A 192 -9.45 13.96 -46.23
N ILE A 193 -9.94 13.61 -45.03
CA ILE A 193 -10.80 12.46 -44.68
C ILE A 193 -11.74 12.08 -45.84
N PRO A 194 -11.80 10.80 -46.26
CA PRO A 194 -11.82 9.56 -45.45
C PRO A 194 -10.44 9.03 -45.03
N GLN A 195 -10.31 8.80 -43.72
CA GLN A 195 -9.12 8.36 -42.96
C GLN A 195 -7.83 9.20 -43.15
N GLU A 196 -6.91 9.10 -42.18
CA GLU A 196 -5.65 9.86 -42.18
C GLU A 196 -4.53 9.07 -42.86
N GLY A 197 -4.21 9.35 -44.13
CA GLY A 197 -3.19 8.60 -44.87
C GLY A 197 -2.74 9.21 -46.21
N ASN A 198 -2.11 8.36 -47.02
CA ASN A 198 -1.68 8.59 -48.40
C ASN A 198 -2.63 7.91 -49.40
N THR A 199 -3.58 8.69 -49.89
CA THR A 199 -4.48 8.34 -50.99
C THR A 199 -3.80 7.88 -52.28
N PHE A 200 -4.38 6.91 -52.98
CA PHE A 200 -4.00 6.62 -54.37
C PHE A 200 -4.55 7.67 -55.33
N ILE A 201 -3.70 8.22 -56.21
CA ILE A 201 -4.12 9.11 -57.30
C ILE A 201 -3.67 8.55 -58.64
N SER A 202 -4.63 8.39 -59.57
CA SER A 202 -4.41 7.78 -60.89
C SER A 202 -3.35 8.52 -61.74
N GLY A 203 -2.58 7.75 -62.51
CA GLY A 203 -1.74 8.27 -63.60
C GLY A 203 -0.88 7.18 -64.26
N LEU A 204 -0.48 7.41 -65.51
CA LEU A 204 0.41 6.53 -66.26
C LEU A 204 1.84 6.57 -65.69
N TYR A 205 2.39 5.40 -65.33
CA TYR A 205 3.79 5.25 -64.93
C TYR A 205 4.63 4.60 -66.04
N GLN A 206 5.72 5.28 -66.45
CA GLN A 206 6.66 4.80 -67.46
C GLN A 206 7.83 4.03 -66.80
N TYR A 207 7.84 2.71 -66.97
CA TYR A 207 8.95 1.86 -66.54
C TYR A 207 9.92 1.55 -67.69
N TYR A 208 11.22 1.45 -67.38
CA TYR A 208 12.29 1.07 -68.31
C TYR A 208 12.99 -0.21 -67.82
N PRO A 209 12.64 -1.39 -68.37
CA PRO A 209 13.38 -2.62 -68.09
C PRO A 209 14.83 -2.53 -68.59
N THR A 210 15.80 -2.92 -67.75
CA THR A 210 17.24 -2.85 -68.09
C THR A 210 17.67 -3.75 -69.26
N SER A 211 16.76 -4.59 -69.76
CA SER A 211 16.94 -5.52 -70.87
C SER A 211 16.27 -5.11 -72.19
N SER A 212 15.37 -4.11 -72.19
CA SER A 212 14.66 -3.65 -73.40
C SER A 212 14.42 -2.14 -73.39
N ASN A 213 14.93 -1.45 -74.40
CA ASN A 213 14.92 0.02 -74.49
C ASN A 213 13.56 0.59 -74.98
N THR A 214 12.48 -0.04 -74.51
CA THR A 214 11.08 0.22 -74.84
C THR A 214 10.34 0.51 -73.54
N PRO A 215 9.61 1.63 -73.41
CA PRO A 215 8.85 1.94 -72.20
C PRO A 215 7.68 0.96 -72.02
N ILE A 216 7.35 0.67 -70.76
CA ILE A 216 6.16 -0.09 -70.33
C ILE A 216 5.28 0.86 -69.52
N PHE A 217 3.97 0.86 -69.80
CA PHE A 217 2.98 1.75 -69.20
C PHE A 217 1.98 0.96 -68.35
N HIS A 218 1.50 1.54 -67.25
CA HIS A 218 0.60 0.89 -66.30
C HIS A 218 -0.58 1.82 -65.98
N GLU A 219 -1.75 1.24 -65.72
CA GLU A 219 -3.02 1.96 -65.64
C GLU A 219 -3.92 1.32 -64.56
N GLY A 220 -3.97 1.93 -63.37
CA GLY A 220 -4.71 1.39 -62.22
C GLY A 220 -3.90 0.42 -61.35
N ILE A 221 -4.58 -0.14 -60.35
CA ILE A 221 -4.02 -1.02 -59.30
C ILE A 221 -4.80 -2.34 -59.19
N GLN A 222 -4.13 -3.40 -58.76
CA GLN A 222 -4.71 -4.72 -58.56
C GLN A 222 -4.14 -5.43 -57.33
N GLN A 223 -4.94 -6.32 -56.74
CA GLN A 223 -4.57 -7.21 -55.64
C GLN A 223 -5.15 -8.62 -55.91
N THR A 224 -4.44 -9.66 -55.51
CA THR A 224 -4.97 -11.03 -55.51
C THR A 224 -5.75 -11.30 -54.23
N VAL A 225 -7.01 -11.73 -54.36
CA VAL A 225 -7.90 -12.13 -53.27
C VAL A 225 -8.23 -13.62 -53.39
N ASN A 226 -8.54 -14.30 -52.29
CA ASN A 226 -9.00 -15.69 -52.31
C ASN A 226 -10.50 -15.70 -51.98
N LEU A 227 -11.34 -16.11 -52.93
CA LEU A 227 -12.80 -16.07 -52.81
C LEU A 227 -13.42 -17.45 -53.04
N VAL A 228 -14.67 -17.63 -52.63
CA VAL A 228 -15.44 -18.89 -52.74
C VAL A 228 -16.61 -18.69 -53.71
N ALA A 229 -16.77 -19.59 -54.68
CA ALA A 229 -17.87 -19.54 -55.63
C ALA A 229 -19.23 -19.61 -54.94
N GLY A 230 -20.16 -18.74 -55.32
CA GLY A 230 -21.53 -18.74 -54.79
C GLY A 230 -21.73 -17.95 -53.49
N VAL A 231 -20.67 -17.63 -52.74
CA VAL A 231 -20.72 -16.69 -51.62
C VAL A 231 -20.92 -15.26 -52.15
N THR A 232 -21.77 -14.47 -51.51
CA THR A 232 -21.90 -13.04 -51.83
C THR A 232 -20.88 -12.24 -51.04
N TYR A 233 -20.24 -11.27 -51.68
CA TYR A 233 -19.25 -10.39 -51.06
C TYR A 233 -19.68 -8.94 -51.20
N THR A 234 -19.46 -8.13 -50.15
CA THR A 234 -19.73 -6.69 -50.13
C THR A 234 -18.42 -5.92 -50.25
N MET A 235 -18.31 -5.08 -51.26
CA MET A 235 -17.16 -4.23 -51.53
C MET A 235 -17.52 -2.78 -51.26
N THR A 236 -16.74 -2.08 -50.43
CA THR A 236 -16.90 -0.65 -50.19
C THR A 236 -15.59 0.11 -50.43
N PHE A 237 -15.69 1.36 -50.88
CA PHE A 237 -14.55 2.26 -51.06
C PHE A 237 -15.01 3.72 -51.17
N TYR A 238 -14.07 4.66 -51.06
CA TYR A 238 -14.30 6.07 -51.37
C TYR A 238 -13.55 6.47 -52.64
N GLN A 239 -14.17 7.31 -53.48
CA GLN A 239 -13.55 7.89 -54.68
C GLN A 239 -13.71 9.43 -54.70
N ALA A 240 -12.78 10.12 -55.37
CA ALA A 240 -12.84 11.57 -55.58
C ALA A 240 -12.26 11.96 -56.94
N ASN A 241 -12.70 13.10 -57.50
CA ASN A 241 -12.11 13.69 -58.69
C ASN A 241 -11.05 14.74 -58.32
N VAL A 242 -9.95 14.78 -59.08
CA VAL A 242 -8.72 15.54 -58.79
C VAL A 242 -8.24 16.28 -60.03
N GLN A 243 -8.35 17.61 -60.01
CA GLN A 243 -8.06 18.48 -61.15
C GLN A 243 -6.55 18.66 -61.36
N GLN A 244 -6.03 18.28 -62.54
CA GLN A 244 -4.65 18.60 -62.93
C GLN A 244 -4.56 19.98 -63.59
N GLY A 245 -4.22 20.99 -62.80
CA GLY A 245 -3.95 22.35 -63.29
C GLY A 245 -5.21 23.02 -63.86
N ASN A 246 -5.18 23.38 -65.15
CA ASN A 246 -6.30 24.03 -65.83
C ASN A 246 -7.15 23.02 -66.63
N ALA A 247 -7.43 21.84 -66.07
CA ALA A 247 -8.43 20.93 -66.65
C ALA A 247 -9.82 21.60 -66.62
N ILE A 248 -10.54 21.53 -67.74
CA ILE A 248 -11.90 22.07 -67.88
C ILE A 248 -12.94 21.00 -67.47
N ASP A 249 -12.54 19.76 -67.64
CA ASP A 249 -13.24 18.56 -67.24
C ASP A 249 -13.06 18.29 -65.74
N GLY A 250 -14.03 17.59 -65.14
CA GLY A 250 -14.19 17.35 -63.71
C GLY A 250 -15.23 16.28 -63.39
N THR A 251 -15.53 15.40 -64.33
CA THR A 251 -16.30 14.15 -64.15
C THR A 251 -15.38 12.93 -64.35
N GLY A 252 -15.85 11.71 -64.04
CA GLY A 252 -15.09 10.46 -64.10
C GLY A 252 -15.44 9.47 -62.99
N TYR A 253 -15.01 8.22 -63.10
CA TYR A 253 -15.35 7.12 -62.18
C TYR A 253 -14.37 5.95 -62.22
N TRP A 254 -14.41 5.06 -61.22
CA TRP A 254 -13.67 3.79 -61.23
C TRP A 254 -14.48 2.63 -61.82
N ARG A 255 -13.82 1.77 -62.61
CA ARG A 255 -14.32 0.46 -63.06
C ARG A 255 -13.60 -0.64 -62.29
N ILE A 256 -14.35 -1.58 -61.74
CA ILE A 256 -13.82 -2.67 -60.90
C ILE A 256 -13.99 -3.99 -61.65
N PHE A 257 -12.92 -4.78 -61.73
CA PHE A 257 -12.87 -6.05 -62.43
C PHE A 257 -12.41 -7.17 -61.49
N LEU A 258 -12.91 -8.39 -61.74
CA LEU A 258 -12.40 -9.64 -61.19
C LEU A 258 -11.91 -10.51 -62.35
N ASP A 259 -10.64 -10.90 -62.34
CA ASP A 259 -9.96 -11.64 -63.42
C ASP A 259 -10.27 -11.12 -64.83
N ASN A 260 -10.19 -9.79 -65.00
CA ASN A 260 -10.45 -9.07 -66.24
C ASN A 260 -11.92 -9.13 -66.74
N GLN A 261 -12.88 -9.51 -65.89
CA GLN A 261 -14.32 -9.29 -66.12
C GLN A 261 -14.81 -8.13 -65.24
N GLN A 262 -15.49 -7.14 -65.83
CA GLN A 262 -15.98 -5.99 -65.07
C GLN A 262 -17.15 -6.41 -64.18
N ILE A 263 -16.97 -6.29 -62.86
CA ILE A 263 -18.00 -6.64 -61.85
C ILE A 263 -18.80 -5.42 -61.41
N PHE A 264 -18.20 -4.22 -61.42
CA PHE A 264 -18.88 -2.99 -61.01
C PHE A 264 -18.38 -1.76 -61.79
N GLN A 265 -19.21 -0.73 -61.78
CA GLN A 265 -18.89 0.61 -62.26
C GLN A 265 -19.37 1.61 -61.22
N ALA A 266 -18.44 2.42 -60.71
CA ALA A 266 -18.76 3.46 -59.76
C ALA A 266 -19.59 4.60 -60.40
N ASP A 267 -20.33 5.33 -59.56
CA ASP A 267 -21.00 6.56 -59.96
C ASP A 267 -20.01 7.63 -60.43
N VAL A 268 -20.46 8.54 -61.30
CA VAL A 268 -19.66 9.67 -61.77
C VAL A 268 -19.43 10.67 -60.61
N THR A 269 -18.17 10.92 -60.25
CA THR A 269 -17.79 11.82 -59.15
C THR A 269 -17.31 13.19 -59.67
N ILE A 270 -17.85 14.27 -59.06
CA ILE A 270 -17.78 15.65 -59.55
C ILE A 270 -17.03 16.60 -58.60
N SER A 271 -15.71 16.63 -58.72
CA SER A 271 -14.83 17.46 -57.87
C SER A 271 -13.82 18.26 -58.71
N ASN A 272 -13.98 19.58 -58.70
CA ASN A 272 -13.10 20.55 -59.37
C ASN A 272 -12.02 21.10 -58.42
N SER A 273 -11.39 20.21 -57.65
CA SER A 273 -10.34 20.55 -56.68
C SER A 273 -8.95 20.24 -57.25
N SER A 274 -8.05 21.24 -57.21
CA SER A 274 -6.63 21.06 -57.58
C SER A 274 -5.97 19.94 -56.75
N PHE A 275 -5.02 19.22 -57.35
CA PHE A 275 -4.26 18.09 -56.77
C PHE A 275 -3.50 18.36 -55.45
N ASN A 276 -3.56 19.58 -54.93
CA ASN A 276 -2.93 20.03 -53.69
C ASN A 276 -3.93 20.71 -52.73
N ASN A 277 -5.25 20.54 -52.96
CA ASN A 277 -6.30 21.00 -52.06
C ASN A 277 -6.63 19.92 -51.04
N THR A 278 -6.42 20.22 -49.75
CA THR A 278 -6.80 19.36 -48.61
C THR A 278 -8.29 18.98 -48.62
N ASN A 279 -9.14 19.82 -49.23
CA ASN A 279 -10.58 19.65 -49.17
C ASN A 279 -11.11 19.07 -50.50
N LEU A 280 -10.80 17.80 -50.76
CA LEU A 280 -11.49 17.03 -51.80
C LEU A 280 -12.93 16.71 -51.38
N ILE A 281 -13.83 16.56 -52.36
CA ILE A 281 -15.16 15.99 -52.12
C ILE A 281 -15.06 14.50 -52.45
N TRP A 282 -15.21 13.68 -51.43
CA TRP A 282 -15.18 12.23 -51.51
C TRP A 282 -16.60 11.67 -51.55
N THR A 283 -16.81 10.70 -52.43
CA THR A 283 -18.07 9.97 -52.59
C THR A 283 -17.84 8.50 -52.25
N PHE A 284 -18.55 8.03 -51.22
CA PHE A 284 -18.61 6.61 -50.85
C PHE A 284 -19.27 5.79 -51.97
N GLN A 285 -18.85 4.54 -52.10
CA GLN A 285 -19.37 3.56 -53.03
C GLN A 285 -19.47 2.21 -52.31
N SER A 286 -20.56 1.49 -52.52
CA SER A 286 -20.78 0.13 -52.03
C SER A 286 -21.49 -0.69 -53.11
N PHE A 287 -21.08 -1.95 -53.28
CA PHE A 287 -21.75 -2.90 -54.15
C PHE A 287 -21.50 -4.33 -53.69
N THR A 288 -22.40 -5.25 -54.06
CA THR A 288 -22.21 -6.69 -53.82
C THR A 288 -21.89 -7.45 -55.11
N PHE A 289 -21.14 -8.55 -54.99
CA PHE A 289 -20.87 -9.47 -56.09
C PHE A 289 -20.67 -10.92 -55.62
N THR A 290 -21.00 -11.87 -56.49
CA THR A 290 -20.89 -13.31 -56.24
C THR A 290 -19.95 -13.91 -57.28
N PRO A 291 -18.70 -14.33 -56.94
CA PRO A 291 -17.79 -14.92 -57.90
C PRO A 291 -18.29 -16.29 -58.36
N THR A 292 -17.96 -16.64 -59.61
CA THR A 292 -18.40 -17.90 -60.26
C THR A 292 -17.40 -19.05 -60.09
N THR A 293 -16.25 -18.78 -59.45
CA THR A 293 -15.13 -19.70 -59.24
C THR A 293 -14.52 -19.51 -57.85
N SER A 294 -14.08 -20.61 -57.23
CA SER A 294 -13.36 -20.57 -55.94
C SER A 294 -11.84 -20.55 -56.17
N GLY A 295 -11.13 -19.86 -55.28
CA GLY A 295 -9.67 -19.76 -55.27
C GLY A 295 -9.16 -18.33 -55.46
N VAL A 296 -7.84 -18.24 -55.68
CA VAL A 296 -7.13 -16.97 -55.88
C VAL A 296 -7.51 -16.34 -57.21
N GLN A 297 -8.13 -15.17 -57.14
CA GLN A 297 -8.63 -14.36 -58.26
C GLN A 297 -8.08 -12.94 -58.15
N THR A 298 -7.97 -12.22 -59.27
CA THR A 298 -7.35 -10.90 -59.34
C THR A 298 -8.41 -9.80 -59.31
N LEU A 299 -8.46 -9.02 -58.24
CA LEU A 299 -9.30 -7.83 -58.13
C LEU A 299 -8.54 -6.62 -58.69
N GLN A 300 -9.16 -5.83 -59.56
CA GLN A 300 -8.48 -4.78 -60.36
C GLN A 300 -9.33 -3.51 -60.45
N PHE A 301 -8.72 -2.35 -60.20
CA PHE A 301 -9.37 -1.03 -60.22
C PHE A 301 -8.75 -0.15 -61.30
N LEU A 302 -9.55 0.20 -62.32
CA LEU A 302 -9.14 1.08 -63.42
C LEU A 302 -9.89 2.42 -63.36
N PRO A 303 -9.21 3.55 -63.52
CA PRO A 303 -9.88 4.83 -63.68
C PRO A 303 -10.56 4.91 -65.07
N PHE A 304 -11.62 5.70 -65.19
CA PHE A 304 -12.25 5.99 -66.47
C PHE A 304 -12.76 7.43 -66.54
N ASP A 305 -12.68 7.98 -67.76
CA ASP A 305 -13.15 9.29 -68.18
C ASP A 305 -14.53 9.11 -68.82
N ASP A 306 -15.57 9.77 -68.30
CA ASP A 306 -16.95 9.57 -68.76
C ASP A 306 -17.31 10.38 -70.02
N ASP A 307 -16.46 11.32 -70.44
CA ASP A 307 -16.80 12.27 -71.49
C ASP A 307 -16.17 11.93 -72.85
N ALA A 308 -17.00 11.68 -73.87
CA ALA A 308 -16.56 11.26 -75.20
C ALA A 308 -15.91 12.40 -76.04
N ASN A 309 -15.46 13.49 -75.41
CA ASN A 309 -15.06 14.74 -76.06
C ASN A 309 -13.56 14.81 -76.37
N VAL A 310 -13.19 14.09 -77.44
CA VAL A 310 -11.83 13.72 -77.92
C VAL A 310 -10.80 14.85 -78.21
N ASN A 311 -10.81 16.01 -77.56
CA ASN A 311 -9.89 17.14 -77.83
C ASN A 311 -9.51 18.04 -76.62
N VAL A 312 -9.66 17.60 -75.36
CA VAL A 312 -9.22 18.39 -74.19
C VAL A 312 -7.75 18.08 -73.84
N PRO A 313 -6.79 19.03 -73.87
CA PRO A 313 -5.36 18.70 -73.68
C PRO A 313 -4.90 18.47 -72.23
N ASN A 314 -5.76 18.68 -71.24
CA ASN A 314 -5.44 18.61 -69.81
C ASN A 314 -6.34 17.54 -69.19
N GLY A 315 -5.78 16.39 -68.82
CA GLY A 315 -6.55 15.25 -68.31
C GLY A 315 -7.06 15.40 -66.88
N VAL A 316 -8.17 14.71 -66.61
CA VAL A 316 -8.72 14.39 -65.28
C VAL A 316 -7.79 13.43 -64.53
N ARG A 317 -7.88 13.38 -63.20
CA ARG A 317 -7.37 12.28 -62.35
C ARG A 317 -8.40 11.87 -61.31
N LEU A 318 -8.35 10.61 -60.89
CA LEU A 318 -9.21 10.07 -59.84
C LEU A 318 -8.39 9.66 -58.62
N GLY A 319 -8.93 9.93 -57.44
CA GLY A 319 -8.52 9.38 -56.16
C GLY A 319 -9.36 8.17 -55.78
N ILE A 320 -8.78 7.24 -55.01
CA ILE A 320 -9.47 6.14 -54.33
C ILE A 320 -8.81 5.87 -52.98
N ASP A 321 -9.63 5.57 -51.97
CA ASP A 321 -9.18 5.27 -50.60
C ASP A 321 -10.15 4.34 -49.85
N ASN A 322 -9.67 3.81 -48.71
CA ASN A 322 -10.38 2.91 -47.80
C ASN A 322 -11.17 1.79 -48.52
N ILE A 323 -10.44 0.93 -49.23
CA ILE A 323 -11.01 -0.22 -49.94
C ILE A 323 -11.22 -1.36 -48.93
N VAL A 324 -12.45 -1.85 -48.80
CA VAL A 324 -12.86 -2.89 -47.85
C VAL A 324 -13.71 -3.95 -48.55
N LEU A 325 -13.45 -5.22 -48.27
CA LEU A 325 -14.16 -6.38 -48.85
C LEU A 325 -14.51 -7.40 -47.76
N THR A 326 -15.80 -7.52 -47.47
CA THR A 326 -16.37 -8.53 -46.55
C THR A 326 -17.10 -9.64 -47.29
N SER A 327 -17.26 -10.80 -46.66
CA SER A 327 -18.12 -11.89 -47.12
C SER A 327 -19.46 -11.87 -46.40
N GLY A 328 -20.56 -11.83 -47.16
CA GLY A 328 -21.90 -12.16 -46.68
C GLY A 328 -22.08 -13.68 -46.75
N ILE A 329 -21.69 -14.36 -45.68
CA ILE A 329 -22.02 -15.75 -45.39
C ILE A 329 -22.84 -15.70 -44.11
N THR A 330 -24.12 -16.07 -44.16
CA THR A 330 -24.84 -16.51 -42.96
C THR A 330 -24.19 -17.81 -42.53
N ILE A 331 -23.72 -17.86 -41.29
CA ILE A 331 -23.21 -19.10 -40.68
C ILE A 331 -24.41 -19.77 -39.96
N ALA A 332 -24.22 -20.81 -39.17
CA ALA A 332 -25.34 -21.45 -38.49
C ALA A 332 -25.50 -20.83 -37.09
N SER A 333 -26.70 -20.33 -36.83
CA SER A 333 -27.25 -20.10 -35.50
C SER A 333 -27.61 -21.43 -34.82
N THR A 334 -27.86 -21.37 -33.51
CA THR A 334 -28.52 -22.44 -32.76
C THR A 334 -30.01 -22.10 -32.55
N ASP A 335 -30.80 -23.12 -32.24
CA ASP A 335 -32.27 -23.19 -32.23
C ASP A 335 -32.52 -24.51 -31.48
N VAL A 336 -32.49 -24.44 -30.13
CA VAL A 336 -32.22 -25.62 -29.27
C VAL A 336 -33.50 -26.31 -28.82
N ASP A 337 -34.50 -25.57 -28.33
CA ASP A 337 -35.85 -26.05 -28.02
C ASP A 337 -36.63 -26.48 -29.29
N GLN A 338 -36.37 -25.78 -30.40
CA GLN A 338 -37.01 -25.83 -31.73
C GLN A 338 -38.36 -25.09 -31.87
N ASP A 339 -38.56 -24.03 -31.08
CA ASP A 339 -39.62 -23.03 -31.26
C ASP A 339 -39.49 -22.25 -32.60
N THR A 340 -38.29 -22.08 -33.17
CA THR A 340 -37.97 -21.31 -34.41
C THR A 340 -37.67 -19.82 -34.27
N ILE A 341 -37.56 -19.31 -33.05
CA ILE A 341 -36.61 -18.27 -32.63
C ILE A 341 -35.19 -18.91 -32.69
N LEU A 342 -34.15 -18.18 -32.32
CA LEU A 342 -32.76 -18.64 -32.28
C LEU A 342 -32.22 -18.23 -30.93
N ASN A 343 -31.37 -19.03 -30.27
CA ASN A 343 -30.84 -18.70 -28.93
C ASN A 343 -30.28 -17.26 -28.84
N GLU A 344 -29.63 -16.79 -29.91
CA GLU A 344 -29.13 -15.42 -30.11
C GLU A 344 -30.23 -14.33 -30.26
N LEU A 345 -31.48 -14.61 -29.88
CA LEU A 345 -32.70 -13.80 -30.00
C LEU A 345 -33.78 -14.24 -28.99
N ASP A 346 -33.43 -15.03 -27.97
CA ASP A 346 -34.34 -15.85 -27.16
C ASP A 346 -34.10 -15.62 -25.66
N LEU A 347 -35.17 -15.44 -24.89
CA LEU A 347 -35.07 -15.09 -23.47
C LEU A 347 -35.36 -16.27 -22.53
N ASP A 348 -35.71 -17.44 -23.07
CA ASP A 348 -36.08 -18.70 -22.38
C ASP A 348 -35.59 -19.88 -23.26
N SER A 349 -34.27 -19.92 -23.50
CA SER A 349 -33.59 -20.66 -24.58
C SER A 349 -33.94 -22.15 -24.69
N ASP A 350 -34.26 -22.84 -23.59
CA ASP A 350 -34.68 -24.25 -23.59
C ASP A 350 -36.14 -24.50 -23.14
N ASN A 351 -36.91 -23.42 -22.95
CA ASN A 351 -38.35 -23.38 -22.70
C ASN A 351 -38.79 -23.99 -21.35
N ASP A 352 -37.92 -23.99 -20.34
CA ASP A 352 -38.23 -24.47 -18.99
C ASP A 352 -39.18 -23.51 -18.23
N GLY A 353 -38.99 -22.19 -18.39
CA GLY A 353 -39.74 -21.12 -17.72
C GLY A 353 -38.94 -20.19 -16.79
N ILE A 354 -37.62 -20.35 -16.75
CA ILE A 354 -36.62 -19.43 -16.22
C ILE A 354 -36.09 -18.61 -17.42
N SER A 355 -35.29 -17.56 -17.19
CA SER A 355 -34.71 -16.76 -18.27
C SER A 355 -33.20 -16.94 -18.36
N ASP A 356 -32.64 -16.89 -19.56
CA ASP A 356 -31.19 -16.95 -19.83
C ASP A 356 -30.41 -16.01 -18.90
N LEU A 357 -30.90 -14.78 -18.73
CA LEU A 357 -30.33 -13.78 -17.82
C LEU A 357 -30.35 -14.18 -16.32
N GLN A 358 -31.36 -14.91 -15.85
CA GLN A 358 -31.41 -15.45 -14.48
C GLN A 358 -30.40 -16.60 -14.32
N GLU A 359 -30.20 -17.41 -15.37
CA GLU A 359 -29.33 -18.59 -15.37
C GLU A 359 -27.86 -18.28 -15.64
N SER A 360 -27.59 -17.15 -16.30
CA SER A 360 -26.27 -16.53 -16.46
C SER A 360 -25.54 -16.24 -15.12
N GLY A 361 -26.24 -16.40 -13.99
CA GLY A 361 -25.74 -16.17 -12.64
C GLY A 361 -25.69 -14.69 -12.24
N LEU A 362 -26.39 -13.82 -12.97
CA LEU A 362 -26.45 -12.39 -12.69
C LEU A 362 -27.45 -12.08 -11.55
N ASP A 363 -27.20 -10.99 -10.80
CA ASP A 363 -28.13 -10.48 -9.79
C ASP A 363 -29.29 -9.74 -10.51
N VAL A 364 -30.27 -10.49 -11.01
CA VAL A 364 -31.45 -9.94 -11.72
C VAL A 364 -32.11 -8.83 -10.90
N SER A 365 -32.19 -8.97 -9.57
CA SER A 365 -32.74 -7.95 -8.66
C SER A 365 -32.05 -6.57 -8.72
N GLN A 366 -30.83 -6.51 -9.28
CA GLN A 366 -30.10 -5.29 -9.60
C GLN A 366 -30.14 -4.91 -11.10
N PHE A 367 -30.10 -5.88 -12.01
CA PHE A 367 -29.94 -5.65 -13.46
C PHE A 367 -31.27 -5.58 -14.22
N ASP A 368 -32.19 -6.47 -13.89
CA ASP A 368 -33.57 -6.57 -14.37
C ASP A 368 -34.55 -6.56 -13.16
N PRO A 369 -34.99 -5.37 -12.69
CA PRO A 369 -35.91 -5.24 -11.57
C PRO A 369 -37.40 -5.39 -11.95
N ASP A 370 -37.68 -5.71 -13.22
CA ASP A 370 -39.02 -6.01 -13.75
C ASP A 370 -39.25 -7.53 -13.86
N ASN A 371 -38.16 -8.33 -13.79
CA ASN A 371 -38.08 -9.78 -13.98
C ASN A 371 -38.63 -10.17 -15.36
N ASN A 372 -38.01 -9.63 -16.40
CA ASN A 372 -38.43 -9.69 -17.78
C ASN A 372 -37.36 -10.16 -18.80
N GLY A 373 -36.26 -10.74 -18.33
CA GLY A 373 -35.21 -11.35 -19.16
C GLY A 373 -34.22 -10.35 -19.77
N VAL A 374 -34.57 -9.06 -19.81
CA VAL A 374 -33.81 -8.02 -20.51
C VAL A 374 -33.18 -7.03 -19.51
N ILE A 375 -31.94 -6.60 -19.75
CA ILE A 375 -31.25 -5.66 -18.86
C ILE A 375 -31.95 -4.28 -18.86
N ASP A 376 -32.49 -3.86 -17.71
CA ASP A 376 -33.29 -2.61 -17.59
C ASP A 376 -32.47 -1.35 -17.97
N GLY A 377 -33.12 -0.40 -18.63
CA GLY A 377 -32.61 0.90 -19.06
C GLY A 377 -32.18 1.87 -17.96
N ALA A 378 -32.05 1.42 -16.72
CA ALA A 378 -31.26 2.05 -15.67
C ALA A 378 -29.77 1.64 -15.69
N ASN A 379 -29.49 0.44 -16.22
CA ASN A 379 -28.20 -0.21 -16.36
C ASN A 379 -27.77 -0.28 -17.84
N PHE A 380 -28.73 -0.53 -18.75
CA PHE A 380 -28.51 -0.52 -20.19
C PHE A 380 -28.14 0.90 -20.68
N THR A 381 -26.86 1.12 -20.91
CA THR A 381 -26.31 2.32 -21.55
C THR A 381 -25.18 1.87 -22.44
N ASP A 382 -25.31 2.06 -23.74
CA ASP A 382 -24.23 1.87 -24.71
C ASP A 382 -23.53 3.24 -24.97
N ASN A 383 -22.19 3.25 -25.01
CA ASN A 383 -21.37 4.42 -25.29
C ASN A 383 -20.52 4.36 -26.58
N ASP A 384 -20.19 3.18 -27.13
CA ASP A 384 -19.39 3.06 -28.36
C ASP A 384 -20.16 2.51 -29.59
N ASN A 385 -21.44 2.19 -29.39
CA ASN A 385 -22.45 1.74 -30.33
C ASN A 385 -22.17 0.33 -30.88
N ASP A 386 -22.26 -0.63 -29.97
CA ASP A 386 -21.97 -2.05 -30.19
C ASP A 386 -22.98 -3.06 -29.61
N GLY A 387 -24.08 -2.58 -29.02
CA GLY A 387 -25.17 -3.40 -28.46
C GLY A 387 -25.03 -3.61 -26.94
N LEU A 388 -23.88 -4.11 -26.51
CA LEU A 388 -23.66 -4.53 -25.13
C LEU A 388 -23.71 -3.37 -24.12
N ALA A 389 -24.36 -3.61 -22.97
CA ALA A 389 -24.47 -2.61 -21.90
C ALA A 389 -23.12 -2.24 -21.23
N ASP A 390 -22.82 -0.93 -21.09
CA ASP A 390 -21.73 -0.34 -20.26
C ASP A 390 -21.59 -1.05 -18.90
N ALA A 391 -22.72 -1.48 -18.32
CA ALA A 391 -22.81 -2.05 -16.99
C ALA A 391 -22.23 -3.48 -16.93
N ILE A 392 -22.40 -4.27 -17.99
CA ILE A 392 -21.80 -5.60 -18.16
C ILE A 392 -20.33 -5.45 -18.55
N GLU A 393 -20.01 -4.56 -19.51
CA GLU A 393 -18.61 -4.25 -19.87
C GLU A 393 -17.76 -3.83 -18.64
N ALA A 394 -18.35 -3.06 -17.72
CA ALA A 394 -17.68 -2.59 -16.50
C ALA A 394 -17.37 -3.71 -15.49
N ILE A 395 -17.95 -4.90 -15.67
CA ILE A 395 -17.78 -6.09 -14.81
C ILE A 395 -16.85 -7.10 -15.49
N TYR A 396 -17.14 -7.48 -16.74
CA TYR A 396 -16.46 -8.55 -17.46
C TYR A 396 -15.29 -8.01 -18.33
N GLY A 397 -15.50 -6.93 -19.09
CA GLY A 397 -14.46 -6.24 -19.85
C GLY A 397 -14.96 -5.40 -21.04
N GLU A 398 -14.09 -4.55 -21.61
CA GLU A 398 -14.38 -3.81 -22.86
C GLU A 398 -14.71 -4.82 -23.99
N ASN A 399 -15.95 -4.75 -24.45
CA ASN A 399 -16.63 -5.59 -25.43
C ASN A 399 -16.66 -7.10 -25.09
N THR A 400 -17.03 -7.44 -23.86
CA THR A 400 -17.32 -8.82 -23.42
C THR A 400 -18.52 -8.85 -22.49
N GLY A 401 -19.54 -9.65 -22.83
CA GLY A 401 -20.75 -9.84 -22.03
C GLY A 401 -20.54 -10.72 -20.80
N ILE A 402 -21.64 -11.24 -20.25
CA ILE A 402 -21.62 -12.24 -19.20
C ILE A 402 -20.89 -13.49 -19.72
N THR A 403 -20.22 -14.21 -18.82
CA THR A 403 -19.69 -15.55 -19.13
C THR A 403 -20.70 -16.54 -18.59
N PRO A 404 -21.44 -17.29 -19.44
CA PRO A 404 -22.48 -18.18 -18.95
C PRO A 404 -21.91 -19.24 -18.02
N VAL A 405 -22.77 -19.68 -17.11
CA VAL A 405 -22.43 -20.57 -16.00
C VAL A 405 -22.62 -22.02 -16.46
N GLU A 406 -21.59 -22.83 -16.20
CA GLU A 406 -21.64 -24.29 -16.09
C GLU A 406 -21.84 -24.55 -14.59
N SER A 407 -22.77 -25.42 -14.22
CA SER A 407 -22.92 -25.86 -12.84
C SER A 407 -21.64 -26.54 -12.33
N THR A 408 -21.58 -26.80 -11.02
CA THR A 408 -20.45 -27.56 -10.43
C THR A 408 -20.90 -28.82 -9.71
N ALA A 409 -22.17 -29.19 -9.89
CA ALA A 409 -22.81 -30.37 -9.35
C ALA A 409 -22.76 -31.56 -10.34
N ASP A 410 -23.05 -31.29 -11.61
CA ASP A 410 -23.19 -32.21 -12.74
C ASP A 410 -21.81 -32.63 -13.35
N ALA A 411 -21.81 -33.09 -14.60
CA ALA A 411 -20.59 -33.41 -15.37
C ALA A 411 -20.74 -33.38 -16.93
N ASP A 412 -21.74 -32.69 -17.46
CA ASP A 412 -22.23 -32.75 -18.85
C ASP A 412 -21.49 -31.74 -19.78
N VAL A 413 -21.24 -30.51 -19.29
CA VAL A 413 -20.58 -29.38 -19.98
C VAL A 413 -21.46 -28.63 -21.02
N LEU A 414 -22.77 -28.59 -20.78
CA LEU A 414 -23.67 -27.51 -21.18
C LEU A 414 -23.47 -26.27 -20.27
N GLN A 415 -24.35 -25.29 -20.41
CA GLN A 415 -24.44 -24.07 -19.62
C GLN A 415 -25.89 -23.96 -19.18
N ASN A 416 -26.17 -23.45 -17.98
CA ASN A 416 -27.50 -23.51 -17.36
C ASN A 416 -28.67 -23.12 -18.30
N PHE A 417 -28.55 -21.99 -19.00
CA PHE A 417 -29.54 -21.49 -19.99
C PHE A 417 -29.86 -22.40 -21.20
N ILE A 418 -29.23 -23.59 -21.29
CA ILE A 418 -29.53 -24.64 -22.27
C ILE A 418 -29.48 -26.04 -21.61
N ASP A 419 -29.70 -26.14 -20.30
CA ASP A 419 -29.52 -27.34 -19.47
C ASP A 419 -30.68 -27.59 -18.49
N VAL A 420 -31.73 -28.25 -18.99
CA VAL A 420 -32.97 -28.67 -18.32
C VAL A 420 -32.85 -29.49 -17.00
N ASP A 421 -31.65 -29.86 -16.54
CA ASP A 421 -31.33 -30.69 -15.36
C ASP A 421 -30.04 -30.09 -14.73
N SER A 422 -30.05 -28.77 -14.48
CA SER A 422 -28.86 -27.90 -14.32
C SER A 422 -27.88 -28.31 -13.21
N ASP A 423 -28.33 -29.00 -12.17
CA ASP A 423 -27.45 -29.54 -11.13
C ASP A 423 -27.25 -31.07 -11.22
N GLY A 424 -27.97 -31.72 -12.14
CA GLY A 424 -27.89 -33.14 -12.45
C GLY A 424 -28.55 -34.04 -11.40
N ASP A 425 -29.36 -33.51 -10.50
CA ASP A 425 -30.17 -34.24 -9.53
C ASP A 425 -31.08 -35.32 -10.17
N THR A 426 -31.54 -35.12 -11.41
CA THR A 426 -32.56 -35.89 -12.15
C THR A 426 -34.03 -35.47 -12.00
N ILE A 427 -34.31 -34.32 -11.40
CA ILE A 427 -35.57 -33.57 -11.49
C ILE A 427 -35.33 -32.38 -12.45
N PRO A 428 -36.15 -32.18 -13.50
CA PRO A 428 -35.91 -31.10 -14.44
C PRO A 428 -36.27 -29.71 -13.89
N ASP A 429 -35.50 -28.71 -14.28
CA ASP A 429 -35.52 -27.32 -13.78
C ASP A 429 -36.94 -26.70 -13.85
N ALA A 430 -37.69 -26.99 -14.92
CA ALA A 430 -39.07 -26.53 -15.12
C ALA A 430 -40.06 -27.00 -14.03
N VAL A 431 -39.72 -28.11 -13.37
CA VAL A 431 -40.43 -28.67 -12.22
C VAL A 431 -39.92 -28.06 -10.92
N GLU A 432 -38.62 -27.85 -10.81
CA GLU A 432 -37.92 -27.26 -9.68
C GLU A 432 -38.36 -25.82 -9.42
N ALA A 433 -38.29 -24.97 -10.45
CA ALA A 433 -38.65 -23.55 -10.39
C ALA A 433 -40.13 -23.29 -10.04
N GLN A 434 -41.01 -24.30 -10.09
CA GLN A 434 -42.45 -24.17 -9.88
C GLN A 434 -42.97 -24.85 -8.61
N THR A 435 -44.01 -24.28 -7.98
CA THR A 435 -44.65 -24.92 -6.81
C THR A 435 -45.46 -26.16 -7.21
N THR A 436 -45.25 -27.30 -6.54
CA THR A 436 -45.97 -28.57 -6.74
C THR A 436 -47.50 -28.47 -6.92
N LEU A 437 -48.17 -27.58 -6.19
CA LEU A 437 -49.64 -27.41 -6.23
C LEU A 437 -50.16 -26.45 -7.31
N ASN A 438 -49.31 -25.61 -7.92
CA ASN A 438 -49.68 -24.68 -8.99
C ASN A 438 -48.85 -24.85 -10.27
N PHE A 439 -47.97 -25.86 -10.30
CA PHE A 439 -47.17 -26.29 -11.44
C PHE A 439 -48.01 -26.31 -12.72
N SER A 440 -47.46 -25.68 -13.75
CA SER A 440 -48.09 -25.43 -15.03
C SER A 440 -47.20 -26.00 -16.12
N THR A 441 -47.70 -27.00 -16.84
CA THR A 441 -47.01 -27.56 -18.02
C THR A 441 -46.91 -26.49 -19.11
N ASN A 442 -45.69 -26.20 -19.56
CA ASN A 442 -45.37 -25.25 -20.63
C ASN A 442 -46.22 -25.44 -21.90
N PHE A 443 -46.55 -26.67 -22.31
CA PHE A 443 -47.26 -26.90 -23.58
C PHE A 443 -48.80 -26.95 -23.53
N SER A 444 -49.46 -26.30 -24.50
CA SER A 444 -50.74 -26.79 -25.00
C SER A 444 -50.64 -28.26 -25.43
N ASN A 445 -51.67 -29.03 -25.08
CA ASN A 445 -51.78 -30.48 -25.27
C ASN A 445 -51.93 -30.93 -26.76
N ASP A 446 -51.58 -30.09 -27.73
CA ASP A 446 -51.39 -30.44 -29.14
C ASP A 446 -49.94 -30.34 -29.67
N GLY A 447 -48.98 -29.83 -28.86
CA GLY A 447 -47.54 -29.96 -29.12
C GLY A 447 -47.04 -29.09 -30.27
N ASN A 448 -47.10 -27.76 -30.09
CA ASN A 448 -46.60 -26.76 -31.02
C ASN A 448 -46.31 -25.46 -30.22
N VAL A 449 -45.04 -25.15 -29.96
CA VAL A 449 -44.64 -23.98 -29.14
C VAL A 449 -45.10 -22.67 -29.79
N THR A 450 -44.85 -22.53 -31.11
CA THR A 450 -45.19 -21.38 -31.98
C THR A 450 -46.66 -20.91 -32.08
N ASP A 451 -47.62 -21.45 -31.31
CA ASP A 451 -48.93 -20.79 -31.14
C ASP A 451 -49.39 -20.56 -29.69
N ASP A 452 -48.47 -20.75 -28.72
CA ASP A 452 -48.57 -20.30 -27.33
C ASP A 452 -47.58 -19.14 -26.99
N ASP A 453 -46.72 -18.64 -27.91
CA ASP A 453 -46.11 -17.29 -27.82
C ASP A 453 -46.94 -16.28 -28.65
N THR A 454 -47.39 -15.19 -28.02
CA THR A 454 -48.17 -14.09 -28.65
C THR A 454 -47.32 -12.99 -29.30
N ASP A 455 -46.07 -12.84 -28.87
CA ASP A 455 -45.22 -11.65 -29.08
C ASP A 455 -44.06 -11.91 -30.06
N GLY A 456 -43.39 -13.05 -29.94
CA GLY A 456 -42.14 -13.36 -30.62
C GLY A 456 -40.91 -12.90 -29.83
N ASP A 457 -40.83 -13.23 -28.54
CA ASP A 457 -39.69 -12.91 -27.65
C ASP A 457 -39.18 -14.09 -26.79
N GLY A 458 -39.47 -15.33 -27.19
CA GLY A 458 -39.05 -16.57 -26.52
C GLY A 458 -40.03 -17.05 -25.44
N ILE A 459 -40.61 -16.09 -24.71
CA ILE A 459 -41.36 -16.34 -23.48
C ILE A 459 -42.82 -16.72 -23.79
N ILE A 460 -43.19 -17.97 -23.49
CA ILE A 460 -44.55 -18.48 -23.74
C ILE A 460 -45.65 -17.86 -22.84
N ASP A 461 -46.89 -17.74 -23.36
CA ASP A 461 -48.13 -17.13 -22.76
C ASP A 461 -48.53 -17.69 -21.36
N ILE A 462 -47.85 -18.72 -20.87
CA ILE A 462 -48.07 -19.30 -19.54
C ILE A 462 -47.14 -18.71 -18.47
N TYR A 463 -45.98 -18.22 -18.89
CA TYR A 463 -44.99 -17.55 -18.06
C TYR A 463 -45.08 -16.02 -18.22
N ASP A 464 -45.23 -15.48 -19.44
CA ASP A 464 -45.65 -14.09 -19.64
C ASP A 464 -47.19 -13.90 -19.66
N THR A 465 -47.65 -12.66 -19.38
CA THR A 465 -49.05 -12.22 -19.49
C THR A 465 -49.23 -10.83 -20.14
N PHE A 466 -48.20 -10.30 -20.81
CA PHE A 466 -48.13 -9.00 -21.48
C PHE A 466 -48.32 -9.10 -23.01
N THR A 467 -47.77 -8.14 -23.77
CA THR A 467 -47.84 -8.05 -25.25
C THR A 467 -46.75 -7.10 -25.82
N GLY A 468 -45.48 -7.28 -25.45
CA GLY A 468 -44.36 -6.84 -26.28
C GLY A 468 -43.00 -6.83 -25.58
N HIS A 469 -42.12 -7.75 -26.00
CA HIS A 469 -40.67 -7.89 -25.78
C HIS A 469 -40.18 -7.60 -24.35
N GLY A 470 -39.82 -8.69 -23.66
CA GLY A 470 -39.53 -8.73 -22.24
C GLY A 470 -40.83 -8.87 -21.45
N GLY A 471 -41.47 -10.03 -21.59
CA GLY A 471 -42.54 -10.54 -20.74
C GLY A 471 -42.10 -10.81 -19.29
N SER A 472 -43.01 -10.79 -18.32
CA SER A 472 -42.65 -10.82 -16.88
C SER A 472 -42.72 -12.23 -16.27
N PHE A 473 -41.56 -12.89 -16.18
CA PHE A 473 -41.35 -14.23 -15.63
C PHE A 473 -41.82 -14.38 -14.18
N ASN A 474 -42.14 -15.62 -13.79
CA ASN A 474 -42.34 -15.97 -12.39
C ASN A 474 -40.97 -16.10 -11.69
N GLU A 475 -40.85 -15.66 -10.43
CA GLU A 475 -39.62 -15.89 -9.67
C GLU A 475 -39.51 -17.40 -9.32
N PRO A 476 -38.38 -18.08 -9.63
CA PRO A 476 -38.17 -19.50 -9.36
C PRO A 476 -38.35 -19.85 -7.88
N GLN A 477 -38.67 -21.12 -7.59
CA GLN A 477 -38.80 -21.55 -6.20
C GLN A 477 -37.45 -21.56 -5.50
N ASN A 478 -37.50 -21.14 -4.25
CA ASN A 478 -36.48 -21.36 -3.26
C ASN A 478 -37.21 -21.84 -2.00
N THR A 479 -37.03 -23.10 -1.63
CA THR A 479 -37.78 -23.77 -0.57
C THR A 479 -37.37 -23.29 0.82
N GLU A 480 -36.07 -23.14 1.08
CA GLU A 480 -35.56 -22.82 2.44
C GLU A 480 -35.15 -21.33 2.64
N ASN A 481 -34.86 -20.61 1.55
CA ASN A 481 -34.65 -19.15 1.41
C ASN A 481 -33.32 -18.59 1.94
N THR A 482 -32.20 -19.33 1.87
CA THR A 482 -30.87 -18.87 2.34
C THR A 482 -29.66 -19.18 1.44
N ASP A 483 -29.74 -20.13 0.51
CA ASP A 483 -28.73 -20.39 -0.55
C ASP A 483 -29.28 -20.29 -1.98
N ASN A 484 -29.31 -21.39 -2.76
CA ASN A 484 -29.61 -21.39 -4.21
C ASN A 484 -31.12 -21.46 -4.46
N TYR A 485 -31.58 -21.28 -5.70
CA TYR A 485 -32.94 -21.70 -6.10
C TYR A 485 -32.98 -23.22 -6.23
N ASP A 486 -34.16 -23.83 -6.10
CA ASP A 486 -34.32 -25.30 -6.01
C ASP A 486 -33.69 -26.01 -7.24
N TYR A 487 -33.81 -25.43 -8.45
CA TYR A 487 -33.21 -25.95 -9.70
C TYR A 487 -31.66 -25.94 -9.73
N LEU A 488 -31.02 -25.43 -8.68
CA LEU A 488 -29.58 -25.34 -8.49
C LEU A 488 -29.14 -25.82 -7.10
N ASP A 489 -30.01 -26.51 -6.34
CA ASP A 489 -29.68 -27.01 -4.99
C ASP A 489 -30.14 -28.45 -4.73
N LEU A 490 -29.19 -29.37 -4.91
CA LEU A 490 -29.19 -30.81 -4.57
C LEU A 490 -29.77 -31.25 -3.19
N ASP A 491 -30.20 -30.36 -2.30
CA ASP A 491 -30.69 -30.60 -0.92
C ASP A 491 -31.73 -29.48 -0.58
N SER A 492 -32.76 -29.31 -1.43
CA SER A 492 -33.66 -28.12 -1.50
C SER A 492 -34.30 -27.67 -0.17
N ASP A 493 -34.49 -28.59 0.78
CA ASP A 493 -35.00 -28.27 2.13
C ASP A 493 -33.93 -28.25 3.25
N ASN A 494 -32.70 -28.61 2.90
CA ASN A 494 -31.51 -28.68 3.75
C ASN A 494 -31.64 -29.68 4.95
N ASP A 495 -32.37 -30.80 4.79
CA ASP A 495 -32.40 -31.94 5.75
C ASP A 495 -31.02 -32.61 5.87
N GLY A 496 -30.29 -32.71 4.76
CA GLY A 496 -29.08 -33.52 4.62
C GLY A 496 -29.32 -34.89 3.97
N ILE A 497 -30.38 -35.02 3.17
CA ILE A 497 -30.61 -36.10 2.22
C ILE A 497 -30.79 -35.44 0.85
N PHE A 498 -29.90 -35.75 -0.10
CA PHE A 498 -29.99 -35.13 -1.42
C PHE A 498 -31.25 -35.53 -2.19
N ASP A 499 -31.75 -34.61 -3.00
CA ASP A 499 -33.08 -34.67 -3.62
C ASP A 499 -33.24 -35.90 -4.53
N ILE A 500 -32.17 -36.29 -5.23
CA ILE A 500 -32.02 -37.50 -6.05
C ILE A 500 -32.39 -38.76 -5.26
N ALA A 501 -32.17 -38.74 -3.96
CA ALA A 501 -32.42 -39.85 -3.07
C ALA A 501 -33.85 -39.86 -2.51
N GLU A 502 -34.44 -38.69 -2.33
CA GLU A 502 -35.83 -38.47 -1.92
C GLU A 502 -36.78 -38.86 -3.06
N VAL A 503 -36.53 -38.42 -4.31
CA VAL A 503 -37.28 -38.88 -5.49
C VAL A 503 -37.02 -40.36 -5.85
N GLY A 504 -36.07 -41.00 -5.17
CA GLY A 504 -35.82 -42.44 -5.19
C GLY A 504 -34.79 -42.91 -6.21
N ASN A 505 -34.08 -41.98 -6.84
CA ASN A 505 -33.03 -42.18 -7.85
C ASN A 505 -31.61 -42.37 -7.26
N ALA A 506 -31.45 -42.50 -5.92
CA ALA A 506 -30.22 -42.80 -5.14
C ALA A 506 -29.32 -43.99 -5.60
N ALA A 507 -29.63 -44.64 -6.72
CA ALA A 507 -28.79 -45.64 -7.37
C ALA A 507 -28.01 -45.08 -8.58
N LEU A 508 -28.27 -43.82 -8.98
CA LEU A 508 -27.62 -43.10 -10.07
C LEU A 508 -26.44 -42.27 -9.55
N ASP A 509 -26.61 -41.57 -8.42
CA ASP A 509 -25.49 -41.12 -7.59
C ASP A 509 -24.71 -42.36 -7.06
N THR A 510 -23.41 -42.42 -7.34
CA THR A 510 -22.50 -43.50 -6.90
C THR A 510 -21.31 -43.02 -6.07
N ASN A 511 -21.10 -41.71 -5.97
CA ASN A 511 -20.01 -41.05 -5.21
C ASN A 511 -20.52 -40.38 -3.92
N ASN A 512 -21.84 -40.27 -3.77
CA ASN A 512 -22.63 -39.59 -2.75
C ASN A 512 -22.45 -38.06 -2.78
N ASN A 513 -22.66 -37.42 -3.95
CA ASN A 513 -22.55 -35.96 -4.13
C ASN A 513 -23.86 -35.20 -4.40
N GLY A 514 -24.99 -35.89 -4.58
CA GLY A 514 -26.27 -35.28 -4.99
C GLY A 514 -26.55 -35.53 -6.47
N ALA A 515 -25.67 -35.07 -7.36
CA ALA A 515 -25.88 -35.26 -8.80
C ALA A 515 -25.77 -36.74 -9.25
N SER A 516 -26.40 -37.01 -10.39
CA SER A 516 -26.23 -38.17 -11.25
C SER A 516 -24.73 -38.44 -11.53
N ASN A 517 -24.39 -39.70 -11.77
CA ASN A 517 -23.04 -40.09 -12.20
C ASN A 517 -23.11 -40.92 -13.50
N THR A 518 -24.11 -40.70 -14.35
CA THR A 518 -24.43 -41.63 -15.44
C THR A 518 -23.81 -41.25 -16.78
N MET A 519 -24.63 -41.03 -17.79
CA MET A 519 -24.27 -40.33 -19.01
C MET A 519 -25.48 -39.47 -19.33
N GLU A 520 -25.27 -38.19 -19.17
CA GLU A 520 -26.26 -37.13 -19.32
C GLU A 520 -26.50 -36.88 -20.83
N GLY A 521 -27.46 -36.04 -21.16
CA GLY A 521 -28.07 -35.93 -22.50
C GLY A 521 -27.16 -35.39 -23.62
N SER A 522 -27.80 -34.85 -24.66
CA SER A 522 -27.29 -33.67 -25.38
C SER A 522 -27.98 -32.39 -24.88
N ASN A 523 -28.70 -32.52 -23.76
CA ASN A 523 -29.70 -31.62 -23.20
C ASN A 523 -29.76 -31.76 -21.66
N GLY A 524 -28.63 -32.06 -20.99
CA GLY A 524 -28.59 -32.31 -19.54
C GLY A 524 -29.19 -33.66 -19.13
N MET A 525 -30.51 -33.79 -19.27
CA MET A 525 -31.34 -34.82 -18.65
C MET A 525 -30.77 -36.25 -18.73
N THR A 526 -30.81 -36.95 -17.60
CA THR A 526 -30.33 -38.34 -17.48
C THR A 526 -30.95 -39.31 -18.51
N ASN A 527 -30.13 -39.81 -19.46
CA ASN A 527 -30.43 -40.83 -20.50
C ASN A 527 -31.12 -42.12 -19.97
N SER A 528 -31.10 -42.36 -18.66
CA SER A 528 -31.66 -43.57 -18.04
C SER A 528 -33.11 -43.43 -17.57
N LEU A 529 -33.60 -42.19 -17.50
CA LEU A 529 -34.94 -41.80 -17.08
C LEU A 529 -35.76 -41.29 -18.28
N GLU A 530 -35.11 -40.53 -19.17
CA GLU A 530 -35.70 -40.01 -20.40
C GLU A 530 -35.72 -41.08 -21.54
N ALA A 531 -36.20 -40.73 -22.74
CA ALA A 531 -36.43 -41.68 -23.83
C ALA A 531 -36.09 -41.20 -25.26
N ASN A 532 -36.01 -39.89 -25.49
CA ASN A 532 -35.30 -39.29 -26.61
C ASN A 532 -34.89 -37.87 -26.22
N ASP A 533 -33.59 -37.73 -25.90
CA ASP A 533 -32.69 -36.58 -26.03
C ASP A 533 -33.21 -35.49 -27.00
N THR A 534 -34.11 -34.65 -26.49
CA THR A 534 -34.79 -33.53 -27.20
C THR A 534 -35.33 -32.52 -26.19
N PHE A 535 -35.13 -31.24 -26.49
CA PHE A 535 -35.65 -30.09 -25.75
C PHE A 535 -37.16 -29.81 -26.01
N GLU A 536 -37.83 -30.55 -26.91
CA GLU A 536 -39.29 -30.41 -27.19
C GLU A 536 -40.22 -30.67 -25.96
N ASP A 537 -39.69 -31.08 -24.80
CA ASP A 537 -40.43 -31.31 -23.54
C ASP A 537 -39.49 -31.31 -22.31
N PRO A 538 -39.04 -30.15 -21.77
CA PRO A 538 -38.13 -30.10 -20.62
C PRO A 538 -38.78 -30.62 -19.31
N ASN A 539 -40.10 -30.82 -19.29
CA ASN A 539 -40.79 -31.49 -18.18
C ASN A 539 -40.74 -33.04 -18.25
N PHE A 540 -40.20 -33.60 -19.34
CA PHE A 540 -40.00 -35.03 -19.64
C PHE A 540 -41.10 -35.96 -19.08
N THR A 541 -40.78 -36.71 -18.02
CA THR A 541 -41.71 -37.68 -17.42
C THR A 541 -42.47 -37.14 -16.21
N ILE A 542 -42.13 -35.93 -15.74
CA ILE A 542 -42.60 -35.31 -14.50
C ILE A 542 -43.59 -34.16 -14.82
N ASN A 543 -44.38 -34.37 -15.88
CA ASN A 543 -45.54 -33.56 -16.30
C ASN A 543 -46.67 -33.38 -15.21
N ASP A 544 -46.45 -33.84 -13.98
CA ASP A 544 -47.30 -33.68 -12.79
C ASP A 544 -46.46 -34.01 -11.53
N PRO A 545 -45.84 -33.03 -10.84
CA PRO A 545 -44.98 -33.27 -9.68
C PRO A 545 -45.72 -33.94 -8.50
N THR A 546 -47.06 -33.86 -8.45
CA THR A 546 -47.85 -34.60 -7.44
C THR A 546 -47.83 -36.13 -7.61
N THR A 547 -47.03 -36.63 -8.57
CA THR A 547 -46.73 -38.06 -8.78
C THR A 547 -45.36 -38.51 -8.28
N LEU A 548 -44.52 -37.58 -7.81
CA LEU A 548 -43.27 -37.85 -7.09
C LEU A 548 -43.53 -38.47 -5.70
N PRO A 549 -42.49 -38.91 -4.97
CA PRO A 549 -42.63 -39.43 -3.62
C PRO A 549 -43.27 -38.42 -2.62
N ASP A 550 -44.07 -38.98 -1.71
CA ASP A 550 -44.89 -38.29 -0.70
C ASP A 550 -45.13 -39.27 0.48
N VAL A 551 -44.15 -39.39 1.36
CA VAL A 551 -44.07 -40.33 2.49
C VAL A 551 -45.01 -39.96 3.63
N ASP A 552 -45.21 -38.66 3.89
CA ASP A 552 -46.16 -38.16 4.91
C ASP A 552 -47.62 -38.22 4.42
N SER A 553 -47.83 -38.00 3.11
CA SER A 553 -49.13 -37.87 2.42
C SER A 553 -49.85 -36.54 2.65
N ASP A 554 -49.10 -35.43 2.59
CA ASP A 554 -49.52 -34.09 3.07
C ASP A 554 -49.64 -33.02 1.96
N ILE A 555 -49.17 -33.22 0.72
CA ILE A 555 -49.35 -32.29 -0.44
C ILE A 555 -50.76 -31.65 -0.50
N PHE A 556 -51.82 -32.46 -0.34
CA PHE A 556 -53.21 -31.98 -0.38
C PHE A 556 -53.72 -31.32 0.92
N SER A 557 -52.83 -31.09 1.89
CA SER A 557 -53.01 -30.48 3.20
C SER A 557 -52.23 -29.17 3.35
N GLY A 558 -51.05 -29.05 2.72
CA GLY A 558 -50.30 -27.80 2.55
C GLY A 558 -48.81 -27.81 2.92
N GLY A 559 -48.17 -28.97 3.03
CA GLY A 559 -46.76 -29.22 2.73
C GLY A 559 -46.60 -29.73 1.29
N ASP A 560 -45.54 -30.49 1.01
CA ASP A 560 -45.03 -30.68 -0.36
C ASP A 560 -44.59 -32.13 -0.69
N VAL A 561 -43.87 -32.33 -1.81
CA VAL A 561 -43.23 -33.61 -2.18
C VAL A 561 -41.96 -33.88 -1.37
N ASP A 562 -41.53 -35.15 -1.27
CA ASP A 562 -40.49 -35.60 -0.33
C ASP A 562 -39.22 -34.72 -0.30
N TYR A 563 -38.67 -34.30 -1.46
CA TYR A 563 -37.44 -33.48 -1.53
C TYR A 563 -37.60 -32.02 -1.07
N ARG A 564 -38.81 -31.60 -0.72
CA ARG A 564 -39.12 -30.28 -0.13
C ARG A 564 -39.80 -30.40 1.26
N ASP A 565 -39.77 -31.57 1.94
CA ASP A 565 -40.63 -31.92 3.11
C ASP A 565 -39.90 -32.46 4.40
N TYR A 566 -38.72 -31.93 4.70
CA TYR A 566 -37.89 -31.97 5.93
C TYR A 566 -37.95 -33.21 6.84
N PHE A 567 -37.25 -34.29 6.45
CA PHE A 567 -37.22 -35.63 7.06
C PHE A 567 -36.49 -35.83 8.41
N LEU A 568 -36.65 -34.88 9.34
CA LEU A 568 -36.06 -34.82 10.69
C LEU A 568 -35.61 -36.14 11.35
N THR A 569 -34.36 -36.52 11.09
CA THR A 569 -33.72 -37.66 11.76
C THR A 569 -33.52 -37.41 13.27
N ALA A 570 -33.60 -38.47 14.09
CA ALA A 570 -33.47 -38.36 15.55
C ALA A 570 -32.00 -38.14 15.99
N THR A 571 -31.47 -36.93 15.79
CA THR A 571 -30.09 -36.57 16.13
C THR A 571 -29.85 -36.56 17.64
N VAL A 572 -28.61 -36.83 18.05
CA VAL A 572 -28.18 -36.75 19.45
C VAL A 572 -26.81 -36.10 19.57
N VAL A 573 -26.68 -35.14 20.48
CA VAL A 573 -25.42 -34.50 20.82
C VAL A 573 -25.18 -34.56 22.32
N SER A 574 -23.93 -34.80 22.72
CA SER A 574 -23.49 -34.53 24.09
C SER A 574 -23.20 -33.04 24.25
N SER A 575 -23.32 -32.52 25.48
CA SER A 575 -22.61 -31.29 25.85
C SER A 575 -21.11 -31.43 25.55
N ALA A 576 -20.40 -30.30 25.46
CA ALA A 576 -18.94 -30.30 25.39
C ALA A 576 -18.32 -31.15 26.52
N ALA A 577 -17.10 -31.66 26.30
CA ALA A 577 -16.42 -32.51 27.29
C ALA A 577 -16.23 -31.76 28.61
N ILE A 578 -16.78 -32.33 29.69
CA ILE A 578 -16.88 -31.70 31.02
C ILE A 578 -15.75 -32.13 31.94
N CYS A 579 -15.52 -31.36 33.01
CA CYS A 579 -14.56 -31.70 34.04
C CYS A 579 -15.19 -32.54 35.16
N LEU A 580 -14.32 -33.27 35.87
CA LEU A 580 -14.68 -34.10 37.01
C LEU A 580 -15.38 -33.27 38.11
N GLY A 581 -16.69 -33.41 38.24
CA GLY A 581 -17.52 -32.67 39.20
C GLY A 581 -18.33 -31.51 38.63
N GLU A 582 -18.36 -31.34 37.31
CA GLU A 582 -19.30 -30.44 36.61
C GLU A 582 -20.55 -31.20 36.12
N ASP A 583 -21.63 -30.49 35.79
CA ASP A 583 -22.83 -31.09 35.20
C ASP A 583 -22.75 -31.05 33.67
N GLY A 584 -22.99 -32.18 33.01
CA GLY A 584 -23.14 -32.29 31.55
C GLY A 584 -24.54 -32.78 31.16
N PHE A 585 -24.76 -32.95 29.86
CA PHE A 585 -26.03 -33.48 29.34
C PHE A 585 -25.86 -34.15 27.97
N PHE A 586 -26.90 -34.86 27.54
CA PHE A 586 -27.17 -35.12 26.14
C PHE A 586 -28.44 -34.36 25.73
N THR A 587 -28.46 -33.77 24.55
CA THR A 587 -29.67 -33.29 23.89
C THR A 587 -30.01 -34.27 22.77
N ILE A 588 -31.25 -34.75 22.76
CA ILE A 588 -31.87 -35.42 21.63
C ILE A 588 -32.74 -34.39 20.91
N THR A 589 -32.65 -34.38 19.59
CA THR A 589 -33.43 -33.53 18.68
C THR A 589 -34.20 -34.41 17.69
N GLY A 590 -35.29 -33.88 17.12
CA GLY A 590 -36.18 -34.60 16.20
C GLY A 590 -37.63 -34.10 16.33
N THR A 591 -38.58 -34.84 15.75
CA THR A 591 -40.00 -34.43 15.60
C THR A 591 -40.65 -33.91 16.90
N VAL A 592 -41.34 -32.77 16.82
CA VAL A 592 -41.97 -32.10 17.97
C VAL A 592 -42.92 -33.01 18.75
N ASN A 593 -42.86 -32.98 20.09
CA ASN A 593 -43.66 -33.82 21.00
C ASN A 593 -43.47 -35.35 20.86
N ALA A 594 -42.52 -35.84 20.05
CA ALA A 594 -42.35 -37.27 19.80
C ALA A 594 -41.82 -38.05 21.03
N THR A 595 -42.04 -39.36 21.00
CA THR A 595 -41.52 -40.28 22.02
C THR A 595 -40.27 -40.99 21.51
N VAL A 596 -39.13 -40.72 22.14
CA VAL A 596 -37.85 -41.34 21.79
C VAL A 596 -37.41 -42.33 22.88
N THR A 597 -36.91 -43.49 22.48
CA THR A 597 -36.29 -44.48 23.39
C THR A 597 -34.76 -44.39 23.32
N TYR A 598 -34.04 -44.72 24.40
CA TYR A 598 -32.56 -44.66 24.45
C TYR A 598 -31.98 -45.55 25.57
N ASN A 599 -30.69 -45.88 25.48
CA ASN A 599 -29.92 -46.61 26.50
C ASN A 599 -28.65 -45.79 26.89
N ILE A 600 -28.29 -45.75 28.18
CA ILE A 600 -27.01 -45.18 28.65
C ILE A 600 -26.05 -46.32 29.01
N ASP A 601 -24.81 -46.27 28.52
CA ASP A 601 -23.73 -47.26 28.71
C ASP A 601 -24.15 -48.71 28.42
N GLY A 602 -25.03 -48.92 27.44
CA GLY A 602 -25.61 -50.23 27.12
C GLY A 602 -26.50 -50.81 28.23
N GLY A 603 -26.98 -49.97 29.14
CA GLY A 603 -27.86 -50.32 30.26
C GLY A 603 -29.30 -50.62 29.84
N THR A 604 -30.26 -50.38 30.73
CA THR A 604 -31.69 -50.56 30.42
C THR A 604 -32.22 -49.44 29.53
N THR A 605 -33.11 -49.77 28.60
CA THR A 605 -33.82 -48.80 27.76
C THR A 605 -34.71 -47.89 28.61
N GLN A 606 -34.65 -46.60 28.31
CA GLN A 606 -35.39 -45.50 28.90
C GLN A 606 -36.15 -44.75 27.80
N THR A 607 -36.98 -43.78 28.17
CA THR A 607 -37.78 -42.99 27.22
C THR A 607 -37.77 -41.51 27.60
N ILE A 608 -37.82 -40.63 26.60
CA ILE A 608 -38.01 -39.19 26.74
C ILE A 608 -39.20 -38.73 25.88
N GLN A 609 -39.79 -37.59 26.24
CA GLN A 609 -40.67 -36.84 25.33
C GLN A 609 -39.84 -35.67 24.84
N LEU A 610 -39.80 -35.46 23.53
CA LEU A 610 -39.34 -34.20 22.95
C LEU A 610 -40.37 -33.11 23.27
N ASP A 611 -39.95 -31.86 23.35
CA ASP A 611 -40.84 -30.74 23.64
C ASP A 611 -41.49 -30.17 22.36
N ALA A 612 -42.16 -29.02 22.49
CA ALA A 612 -42.83 -28.35 21.37
C ALA A 612 -41.86 -27.69 20.37
N ALA A 613 -40.54 -27.78 20.60
CA ALA A 613 -39.47 -27.39 19.70
C ALA A 613 -38.54 -28.59 19.40
N GLY A 614 -39.03 -29.83 19.55
CA GLY A 614 -38.29 -31.03 19.14
C GLY A 614 -37.15 -31.43 20.08
N ASN A 615 -37.01 -30.78 21.25
CA ASN A 615 -35.83 -30.94 22.10
C ASN A 615 -36.10 -31.84 23.33
N GLY A 616 -35.12 -32.67 23.69
CA GLY A 616 -35.18 -33.52 24.88
C GLY A 616 -33.81 -33.66 25.58
N THR A 617 -33.66 -33.05 26.76
CA THR A 617 -32.39 -33.05 27.52
C THR A 617 -32.31 -34.17 28.57
N ILE A 618 -31.20 -34.91 28.56
CA ILE A 618 -30.85 -35.97 29.52
C ILE A 618 -29.66 -35.50 30.36
N PRO A 619 -29.84 -35.10 31.63
CA PRO A 619 -28.77 -34.55 32.46
C PRO A 619 -27.85 -35.62 33.05
N ILE A 620 -26.55 -35.33 33.04
CA ILE A 620 -25.47 -36.13 33.65
C ILE A 620 -24.83 -35.30 34.77
N THR A 621 -25.36 -35.46 35.99
CA THR A 621 -24.99 -34.59 37.12
C THR A 621 -23.78 -35.10 37.90
N LEU A 622 -22.81 -34.22 38.18
CA LEU A 622 -21.66 -34.41 39.09
C LEU A 622 -20.97 -35.80 38.98
N PRO A 623 -20.35 -36.14 37.84
CA PRO A 623 -19.65 -37.41 37.67
C PRO A 623 -18.45 -37.48 38.62
N THR A 624 -18.36 -38.58 39.36
CA THR A 624 -17.34 -38.78 40.42
C THR A 624 -16.11 -39.59 39.96
N VAL A 625 -16.06 -39.97 38.68
CA VAL A 625 -14.95 -40.68 38.04
C VAL A 625 -14.78 -40.12 36.62
N ALA A 626 -13.54 -39.91 36.18
CA ALA A 626 -13.21 -39.54 34.80
C ALA A 626 -13.41 -40.77 33.89
N VAL A 627 -14.31 -40.66 32.92
CA VAL A 627 -14.83 -41.77 32.10
C VAL A 627 -15.47 -41.22 30.82
N VAL A 628 -15.70 -42.07 29.82
CA VAL A 628 -16.57 -41.75 28.67
C VAL A 628 -17.91 -42.43 28.89
N ILE A 629 -19.00 -41.65 28.80
CA ILE A 629 -20.38 -42.10 28.95
C ILE A 629 -21.02 -42.11 27.57
N ASN A 630 -21.66 -43.22 27.19
CA ASN A 630 -22.24 -43.40 25.86
C ASN A 630 -23.77 -43.43 25.93
N ILE A 631 -24.45 -42.77 24.99
CA ILE A 631 -25.88 -42.97 24.73
C ILE A 631 -26.05 -43.73 23.40
N THR A 632 -26.92 -44.75 23.38
CA THR A 632 -27.10 -45.66 22.23
C THR A 632 -28.56 -46.09 22.07
N ASN A 633 -28.88 -46.75 20.95
CA ASN A 633 -30.18 -47.33 20.63
C ASN A 633 -31.30 -46.29 20.63
N ILE A 634 -31.11 -45.21 19.87
CA ILE A 634 -32.04 -44.07 19.83
C ILE A 634 -33.07 -44.31 18.72
N SER A 635 -34.37 -44.30 19.06
CA SER A 635 -35.43 -44.55 18.08
C SER A 635 -36.78 -43.96 18.47
N PHE A 636 -37.56 -43.55 17.47
CA PHE A 636 -38.92 -43.08 17.61
C PHE A 636 -39.91 -44.23 17.88
N LEU A 637 -40.82 -44.04 18.83
CA LEU A 637 -41.79 -45.05 19.27
C LEU A 637 -43.01 -45.19 18.33
N ASN A 638 -42.78 -45.53 17.05
CA ASN A 638 -43.79 -46.07 16.11
C ASN A 638 -43.17 -46.58 14.78
N PHE A 639 -41.99 -46.11 14.41
CA PHE A 639 -41.32 -46.42 13.14
C PHE A 639 -40.64 -47.81 13.19
N THR A 640 -40.46 -48.45 12.04
CA THR A 640 -39.96 -49.85 11.93
C THR A 640 -38.46 -49.98 11.67
N THR A 641 -37.74 -48.86 11.52
CA THR A 641 -36.29 -48.77 11.32
C THR A 641 -35.58 -48.44 12.64
N GLU A 642 -34.43 -49.09 12.90
CA GLU A 642 -33.55 -48.71 14.01
C GLU A 642 -32.56 -47.65 13.54
N LEU A 643 -32.77 -46.38 13.94
CA LEU A 643 -31.77 -45.32 13.77
C LEU A 643 -30.53 -45.64 14.60
N ILE A 644 -29.35 -45.59 14.00
CA ILE A 644 -28.09 -46.10 14.61
C ILE A 644 -27.37 -44.98 15.39
N ASN A 645 -28.14 -44.03 15.94
CA ASN A 645 -27.60 -42.77 16.45
C ASN A 645 -27.04 -42.95 17.87
N THR A 646 -25.81 -42.47 18.08
CA THR A 646 -25.07 -42.58 19.35
C THR A 646 -24.25 -41.31 19.62
N ALA A 647 -24.08 -40.93 20.88
CA ALA A 647 -23.18 -39.84 21.29
C ALA A 647 -22.36 -40.22 22.52
N THR A 648 -21.24 -39.54 22.75
CA THR A 648 -20.28 -39.85 23.81
C THR A 648 -19.88 -38.62 24.62
N LEU A 649 -20.27 -38.54 25.89
CA LEU A 649 -19.84 -37.48 26.81
C LEU A 649 -18.53 -37.91 27.49
N THR A 650 -17.45 -37.15 27.26
CA THR A 650 -16.16 -37.37 27.93
C THR A 650 -16.08 -36.54 29.22
N VAL A 651 -15.76 -37.19 30.33
CA VAL A 651 -15.47 -36.55 31.63
C VAL A 651 -13.96 -36.53 31.86
N ASN A 652 -13.35 -35.36 31.75
CA ASN A 652 -11.90 -35.16 31.92
C ASN A 652 -11.48 -35.02 33.39
N PRO A 653 -10.29 -35.51 33.78
CA PRO A 653 -9.73 -35.26 35.10
C PRO A 653 -9.20 -33.81 35.22
N VAL A 654 -9.45 -33.17 36.36
CA VAL A 654 -8.87 -31.85 36.68
C VAL A 654 -7.34 -31.99 36.87
N PRO A 655 -6.50 -31.13 36.27
CA PRO A 655 -5.05 -31.20 36.43
C PRO A 655 -4.58 -30.85 37.85
N MET A 656 -3.39 -31.33 38.21
CA MET A 656 -2.73 -31.06 39.50
C MET A 656 -1.53 -30.14 39.28
N VAL A 657 -1.65 -28.88 39.70
CA VAL A 657 -0.57 -27.89 39.76
C VAL A 657 -0.12 -27.68 41.21
N GLN A 658 1.17 -27.40 41.43
CA GLN A 658 1.70 -26.99 42.74
C GLN A 658 3.05 -26.25 42.59
N LEU A 659 3.09 -24.95 42.86
CA LEU A 659 4.26 -24.07 42.75
C LEU A 659 5.21 -24.15 43.97
N GLY A 660 4.68 -24.49 45.16
CA GLY A 660 5.50 -24.78 46.35
C GLY A 660 5.13 -23.97 47.59
N ASN A 661 6.13 -23.38 48.25
CA ASN A 661 5.94 -22.46 49.40
C ASN A 661 6.60 -21.11 49.06
N ASP A 662 6.08 -20.02 49.62
CA ASP A 662 6.62 -18.66 49.53
C ASP A 662 8.15 -18.57 49.65
N ILE A 663 8.73 -17.66 48.87
CA ILE A 663 10.19 -17.49 48.72
C ILE A 663 10.61 -16.08 49.13
N ALA A 664 11.74 -15.96 49.82
CA ALA A 664 12.46 -14.72 50.04
C ALA A 664 13.79 -14.75 49.26
N LEU A 665 14.05 -13.71 48.47
CA LEU A 665 15.23 -13.51 47.61
C LEU A 665 15.95 -12.23 47.99
N CYS A 666 17.15 -11.97 47.44
CA CYS A 666 17.83 -10.70 47.60
C CYS A 666 17.57 -9.74 46.45
N GLU A 667 17.60 -8.43 46.73
CA GLU A 667 17.49 -7.36 45.74
C GLU A 667 18.54 -7.54 44.62
N GLY A 668 18.09 -8.04 43.47
CA GLY A 668 18.91 -8.37 42.29
C GLY A 668 18.97 -9.87 41.92
N ASP A 669 18.57 -10.77 42.81
CA ASP A 669 18.42 -12.20 42.51
C ASP A 669 17.22 -12.48 41.60
N THR A 670 17.21 -13.66 40.96
CA THR A 670 16.04 -14.18 40.24
C THR A 670 15.79 -15.64 40.60
N THR A 671 14.54 -16.09 40.43
CA THR A 671 14.18 -17.52 40.51
C THR A 671 13.33 -17.91 39.32
N ILE A 672 13.19 -19.22 39.07
CA ILE A 672 12.29 -19.76 38.05
C ILE A 672 11.21 -20.56 38.78
N LEU A 673 9.95 -20.18 38.54
CA LEU A 673 8.79 -20.99 38.93
C LEU A 673 8.45 -21.94 37.79
N ASP A 674 8.09 -23.18 38.12
CA ASP A 674 7.84 -24.26 37.17
C ASP A 674 6.51 -24.94 37.48
N ALA A 675 5.59 -24.93 36.52
CA ALA A 675 4.26 -25.52 36.59
C ALA A 675 4.11 -26.77 35.71
N THR A 676 5.22 -27.26 35.11
CA THR A 676 5.22 -28.21 33.99
C THR A 676 4.35 -29.44 34.23
N THR A 677 3.22 -29.46 33.50
CA THR A 677 2.22 -30.52 33.47
C THR A 677 2.12 -31.06 32.05
N ALA A 678 2.04 -32.39 31.90
CA ALA A 678 2.01 -33.02 30.58
C ALA A 678 0.73 -32.62 29.80
N ASN A 679 0.91 -32.20 28.55
CA ASN A 679 -0.15 -31.75 27.63
C ASN A 679 -1.00 -30.58 28.16
N ALA A 680 -0.46 -29.75 29.06
CA ALA A 680 -1.13 -28.56 29.58
C ALA A 680 -0.80 -27.28 28.80
N THR A 681 -1.75 -26.35 28.77
CA THR A 681 -1.51 -24.92 28.54
C THR A 681 -1.46 -24.17 29.88
N TYR A 682 -0.90 -22.95 29.86
CA TYR A 682 -0.63 -22.15 31.06
C TYR A 682 -1.11 -20.71 30.82
N ILE A 683 -1.60 -20.06 31.86
CA ILE A 683 -1.78 -18.61 31.92
C ILE A 683 -1.28 -18.13 33.29
N TRP A 684 -0.17 -17.37 33.30
CA TRP A 684 0.33 -16.71 34.51
C TRP A 684 -0.41 -15.39 34.76
N GLN A 685 -0.28 -14.84 35.97
CA GLN A 685 -0.86 -13.54 36.38
C GLN A 685 -0.49 -12.33 35.51
N ASP A 686 0.54 -12.43 34.65
CA ASP A 686 0.97 -11.41 33.69
C ASP A 686 0.49 -11.67 32.25
N GLY A 687 -0.27 -12.75 32.03
CA GLY A 687 -0.72 -13.19 30.71
C GLY A 687 0.29 -14.01 29.91
N SER A 688 1.45 -14.35 30.48
CA SER A 688 2.41 -15.25 29.82
C SER A 688 1.95 -16.72 29.85
N THR A 689 2.37 -17.50 28.85
CA THR A 689 1.81 -18.84 28.56
C THR A 689 2.84 -19.99 28.59
N ASN A 690 4.08 -19.71 29.02
CA ASN A 690 5.12 -20.72 29.18
C ASN A 690 4.86 -21.58 30.42
N ALA A 691 5.31 -22.84 30.41
CA ALA A 691 5.28 -23.71 31.59
C ALA A 691 6.14 -23.22 32.78
N THR A 692 7.01 -22.24 32.54
CA THR A 692 7.89 -21.62 33.54
C THR A 692 7.88 -20.09 33.40
N ILE A 693 8.07 -19.38 34.52
CA ILE A 693 8.25 -17.92 34.54
C ILE A 693 9.50 -17.56 35.36
N MET A 694 10.28 -16.57 34.88
CA MET A 694 11.43 -16.04 35.61
C MET A 694 11.00 -14.84 36.46
N VAL A 695 11.06 -14.99 37.77
CA VAL A 695 10.71 -13.94 38.74
C VAL A 695 11.94 -13.07 39.02
N SER A 696 11.74 -11.76 39.01
CA SER A 696 12.76 -10.73 39.27
C SER A 696 12.24 -9.55 40.11
N GLN A 697 11.01 -9.64 40.63
CA GLN A 697 10.34 -8.60 41.41
C GLN A 697 9.51 -9.23 42.53
N ALA A 698 9.24 -8.48 43.60
CA ALA A 698 8.37 -8.92 44.69
C ALA A 698 6.90 -8.89 44.27
N GLY A 699 6.14 -9.91 44.63
CA GLY A 699 4.72 -10.01 44.32
C GLY A 699 4.15 -11.42 44.45
N THR A 700 2.83 -11.50 44.36
CA THR A 700 2.09 -12.75 44.17
C THR A 700 2.23 -13.21 42.73
N TYR A 701 2.64 -14.47 42.54
CA TYR A 701 2.65 -15.16 41.25
C TYR A 701 1.62 -16.28 41.30
N SER A 702 0.77 -16.37 40.29
CA SER A 702 -0.22 -17.44 40.16
C SER A 702 -0.29 -17.92 38.73
N VAL A 703 -0.61 -19.21 38.57
CA VAL A 703 -0.74 -19.85 37.27
C VAL A 703 -2.03 -20.64 37.21
N GLU A 704 -2.78 -20.46 36.14
CA GLU A 704 -3.85 -21.37 35.72
C GLU A 704 -3.26 -22.39 34.74
N VAL A 705 -3.49 -23.67 34.99
CA VAL A 705 -2.98 -24.80 34.22
C VAL A 705 -4.16 -25.59 33.66
N THR A 706 -4.25 -25.69 32.33
CA THR A 706 -5.41 -26.27 31.65
C THR A 706 -5.03 -27.51 30.86
N VAL A 707 -5.71 -28.64 31.12
CA VAL A 707 -5.54 -29.92 30.41
C VAL A 707 -6.90 -30.40 29.93
N ASN A 708 -7.03 -30.68 28.63
CA ASN A 708 -8.28 -31.13 28.00
C ASN A 708 -9.51 -30.25 28.32
N GLY A 709 -9.31 -28.92 28.41
CA GLY A 709 -10.34 -27.95 28.80
C GLY A 709 -10.51 -27.72 30.30
N CYS A 710 -10.03 -28.63 31.15
CA CYS A 710 -10.12 -28.50 32.60
C CYS A 710 -8.95 -27.71 33.19
N SER A 711 -9.25 -26.63 33.92
CA SER A 711 -8.23 -25.82 34.58
C SER A 711 -8.13 -26.05 36.08
N SER A 712 -6.96 -25.76 36.64
CA SER A 712 -6.75 -25.58 38.07
C SER A 712 -5.67 -24.51 38.31
N MET A 713 -5.65 -23.93 39.50
CA MET A 713 -4.81 -22.77 39.82
C MET A 713 -4.04 -22.99 41.13
N ASP A 714 -2.81 -22.47 41.19
CA ASP A 714 -2.01 -22.35 42.42
C ASP A 714 -1.31 -20.99 42.50
N GLU A 715 -0.93 -20.59 43.71
CA GLU A 715 -0.37 -19.27 44.04
C GLU A 715 0.89 -19.40 44.91
N ILE A 716 1.91 -18.57 44.64
CA ILE A 716 3.12 -18.44 45.44
C ILE A 716 3.51 -16.97 45.60
N ASN A 717 3.83 -16.55 46.82
CA ASN A 717 4.23 -15.18 47.10
C ASN A 717 5.75 -15.04 47.21
N ILE A 718 6.30 -14.07 46.48
CA ILE A 718 7.75 -13.82 46.36
C ILE A 718 8.10 -12.48 47.00
N THR A 719 9.06 -12.51 47.92
CA THR A 719 9.51 -11.35 48.70
C THR A 719 11.00 -11.09 48.47
N TYR A 720 11.42 -9.83 48.64
CA TYR A 720 12.80 -9.40 48.41
C TYR A 720 13.35 -8.67 49.64
N ASP A 721 14.46 -9.16 50.18
CA ASP A 721 15.26 -8.50 51.21
C ASP A 721 16.24 -7.50 50.58
N SER A 722 16.32 -6.29 51.16
CA SER A 722 17.22 -5.24 50.72
C SER A 722 18.68 -5.55 51.05
N LEU A 723 19.60 -5.26 50.13
CA LEU A 723 21.03 -5.47 50.37
C LEU A 723 21.54 -4.60 51.53
N PRO A 724 22.28 -5.17 52.51
CA PRO A 724 22.94 -4.37 53.54
C PRO A 724 24.03 -3.46 52.93
N VAL A 725 24.11 -2.21 53.38
CA VAL A 725 25.16 -1.27 52.98
C VAL A 725 26.31 -1.32 53.99
N VAL A 726 27.52 -1.62 53.52
CA VAL A 726 28.78 -1.56 54.26
C VAL A 726 29.84 -0.86 53.40
N ASN A 727 30.71 -0.08 54.03
CA ASN A 727 31.84 0.58 53.38
C ASN A 727 32.90 0.90 54.46
N LEU A 728 34.06 0.23 54.40
CA LEU A 728 35.16 0.38 55.34
C LEU A 728 36.06 1.59 55.04
N GLY A 729 35.85 2.25 53.89
CA GLY A 729 36.67 3.34 53.37
C GLY A 729 37.64 2.89 52.27
N ALA A 730 38.40 3.84 51.74
CA ALA A 730 39.51 3.55 50.85
C ALA A 730 40.75 3.13 51.64
N ASP A 731 41.66 2.38 50.99
CA ASP A 731 42.97 2.02 51.54
C ASP A 731 43.70 3.23 52.15
N ILE A 732 44.26 3.04 53.35
CA ILE A 732 44.75 4.12 54.20
C ILE A 732 46.15 3.84 54.73
N THR A 733 46.97 4.89 54.76
CA THR A 733 48.33 4.88 55.28
C THR A 733 48.40 5.77 56.52
N LEU A 734 49.00 5.26 57.58
CA LEU A 734 49.15 5.92 58.89
C LEU A 734 50.63 6.11 59.24
N CYS A 735 50.96 7.02 60.14
CA CYS A 735 52.32 7.11 60.68
C CYS A 735 52.56 6.01 61.73
N GLN A 736 53.78 5.49 61.80
CA GLN A 736 54.14 4.35 62.66
C GLN A 736 53.85 4.62 64.16
N GLY A 737 52.83 3.95 64.70
CA GLY A 737 52.40 4.07 66.09
C GLY A 737 50.93 4.49 66.27
N GLU A 738 50.27 4.92 65.20
CA GLU A 738 48.83 5.23 65.20
C GLU A 738 47.94 3.97 65.20
N THR A 739 46.63 4.15 65.39
CA THR A 739 45.63 3.07 65.38
C THR A 739 44.33 3.52 64.72
N LEU A 740 43.70 2.65 63.95
CA LEU A 740 42.42 2.90 63.27
C LEU A 740 41.31 2.03 63.88
N VAL A 741 40.06 2.52 63.83
CA VAL A 741 38.87 1.70 64.10
C VAL A 741 38.00 1.70 62.85
N LEU A 742 37.81 0.52 62.29
CA LEU A 742 36.88 0.26 61.20
C LEU A 742 35.47 0.05 61.79
N ASP A 743 34.46 0.59 61.12
CA ASP A 743 33.06 0.46 61.51
C ASP A 743 32.24 -0.02 60.31
N ALA A 744 31.62 -1.18 60.46
CA ALA A 744 30.77 -1.84 59.48
C ALA A 744 29.28 -1.77 59.85
N THR A 745 28.88 -0.94 60.81
CA THR A 745 27.51 -0.93 61.39
C THR A 745 26.42 -0.71 60.33
N THR A 746 25.60 -1.74 60.13
CA THR A 746 24.40 -1.72 59.27
C THR A 746 23.16 -2.13 60.08
N THR A 747 22.03 -1.47 59.85
CA THR A 747 20.76 -1.75 60.58
C THR A 747 20.31 -3.20 60.41
N ASN A 748 19.92 -3.85 61.51
CA ASN A 748 19.46 -5.24 61.58
C ASN A 748 20.43 -6.33 61.07
N ALA A 749 21.68 -5.97 60.73
CA ALA A 749 22.64 -6.90 60.19
C ALA A 749 23.46 -7.64 61.26
N THR A 750 24.09 -8.75 60.84
CA THR A 750 25.13 -9.45 61.61
C THR A 750 26.43 -9.52 60.79
N TYR A 751 27.56 -9.68 61.47
CA TYR A 751 28.90 -9.46 60.90
C TYR A 751 29.77 -10.70 61.07
N ILE A 752 30.67 -10.95 60.12
CA ILE A 752 31.81 -11.87 60.26
C ILE A 752 33.05 -11.20 59.68
N TRP A 753 34.03 -10.89 60.52
CA TRP A 753 35.34 -10.37 60.10
C TRP A 753 36.31 -11.50 59.71
N GLN A 754 37.41 -11.16 59.05
CA GLN A 754 38.45 -12.11 58.60
C GLN A 754 39.09 -12.98 59.71
N ASN A 755 38.91 -12.61 60.99
CA ASN A 755 39.33 -13.41 62.15
C ASN A 755 38.20 -14.22 62.82
N GLY A 756 36.99 -14.22 62.25
CA GLY A 756 35.80 -14.88 62.80
C GLY A 756 35.09 -14.13 63.94
N SER A 757 35.47 -12.87 64.22
CA SER A 757 34.74 -12.02 65.17
C SER A 757 33.48 -11.41 64.54
N THR A 758 32.47 -11.13 65.37
CA THR A 758 31.11 -10.79 64.92
C THR A 758 30.61 -9.43 65.43
N ASN A 759 31.51 -8.58 65.91
CA ASN A 759 31.21 -7.20 66.29
C ASN A 759 31.01 -6.34 65.02
N ALA A 760 30.28 -5.23 65.13
CA ALA A 760 30.17 -4.27 64.03
C ALA A 760 31.47 -3.47 63.77
N THR A 761 32.40 -3.43 64.73
CA THR A 761 33.64 -2.65 64.64
C THR A 761 34.89 -3.53 64.82
N PHE A 762 36.00 -3.11 64.21
CA PHE A 762 37.30 -3.78 64.27
C PHE A 762 38.42 -2.76 64.49
N THR A 763 39.35 -3.02 65.43
CA THR A 763 40.50 -2.14 65.69
C THR A 763 41.75 -2.64 64.96
N VAL A 764 42.42 -1.73 64.24
CA VAL A 764 43.63 -1.99 63.47
C VAL A 764 44.84 -1.32 64.13
N ASN A 765 45.88 -2.12 64.36
CA ASN A 765 47.14 -1.73 65.01
C ASN A 765 48.39 -2.33 64.32
N GLU A 766 48.20 -3.03 63.20
CA GLU A 766 49.24 -3.69 62.38
C GLU A 766 48.89 -3.51 60.90
N GLN A 767 49.87 -3.60 60.01
CA GLN A 767 49.64 -3.52 58.56
C GLN A 767 48.95 -4.79 58.05
N GLY A 768 47.91 -4.65 57.23
CA GLY A 768 47.21 -5.79 56.63
C GLY A 768 45.93 -5.45 55.88
N THR A 769 45.33 -6.49 55.29
CA THR A 769 43.99 -6.43 54.69
C THR A 769 42.95 -6.87 55.73
N TYR A 770 41.93 -6.04 55.92
CA TYR A 770 40.82 -6.27 56.84
C TYR A 770 39.55 -6.45 56.03
N THR A 771 38.77 -7.50 56.29
CA THR A 771 37.56 -7.80 55.51
C THR A 771 36.39 -8.14 56.42
N VAL A 772 35.19 -7.75 56.01
CA VAL A 772 33.95 -8.04 56.72
C VAL A 772 32.90 -8.60 55.77
N GLN A 773 32.15 -9.60 56.21
CA GLN A 773 30.91 -10.04 55.59
C GLN A 773 29.74 -9.54 56.44
N VAL A 774 28.69 -9.02 55.81
CA VAL A 774 27.53 -8.41 56.46
C VAL A 774 26.26 -9.08 55.96
N PHE A 775 25.48 -9.63 56.88
CA PHE A 775 24.31 -10.46 56.62
C PHE A 775 23.03 -9.77 57.11
N SER A 776 22.03 -9.59 56.24
CA SER A 776 20.70 -9.04 56.58
C SER A 776 19.63 -9.80 55.81
N GLY A 777 18.69 -10.44 56.52
CA GLY A 777 17.68 -11.31 55.90
C GLY A 777 18.34 -12.51 55.19
N ALA A 778 17.93 -12.78 53.96
CA ALA A 778 18.60 -13.73 53.07
C ALA A 778 20.00 -13.26 52.59
N CYS A 779 20.33 -11.98 52.74
CA CYS A 779 21.34 -11.31 51.93
C CYS A 779 22.69 -11.13 52.59
N THR A 780 23.75 -11.30 51.79
CA THR A 780 25.14 -11.18 52.22
C THR A 780 25.90 -10.24 51.30
N VAL A 781 26.58 -9.24 51.85
CA VAL A 781 27.59 -8.44 51.15
C VAL A 781 28.94 -8.58 51.85
N SER A 782 30.02 -8.11 51.22
CA SER A 782 31.35 -8.06 51.84
C SER A 782 32.16 -6.89 51.33
N ASP A 783 33.00 -6.34 52.21
CA ASP A 783 33.92 -5.24 51.86
C ASP A 783 35.29 -5.43 52.53
N GLN A 784 36.30 -4.71 52.01
CA GLN A 784 37.70 -4.82 52.44
C GLN A 784 38.44 -3.48 52.42
N ILE A 785 39.44 -3.35 53.28
CA ILE A 785 40.38 -2.22 53.32
C ILE A 785 41.80 -2.72 53.62
N ASN A 786 42.80 -2.16 52.93
CA ASN A 786 44.21 -2.32 53.26
C ASN A 786 44.70 -1.15 54.12
N VAL A 787 45.39 -1.45 55.21
CA VAL A 787 45.98 -0.46 56.11
C VAL A 787 47.49 -0.60 56.11
N PHE A 788 48.20 0.50 55.87
CA PHE A 788 49.66 0.61 55.78
C PHE A 788 50.23 1.53 56.87
N PHE A 789 51.52 1.37 57.19
CA PHE A 789 52.22 2.20 58.18
C PHE A 789 53.56 2.71 57.63
N GLU A 790 53.78 4.02 57.72
CA GLU A 790 55.00 4.71 57.25
C GLU A 790 55.92 5.10 58.43
N PRO A 791 57.24 4.93 58.31
CA PRO A 791 58.19 5.28 59.37
C PRO A 791 58.37 6.80 59.52
N LEU A 792 58.77 7.22 60.71
CA LEU A 792 59.15 8.62 60.98
C LEU A 792 60.51 8.98 60.34
N PRO A 793 60.78 10.26 60.06
CA PRO A 793 62.10 10.72 59.60
C PRO A 793 63.20 10.41 60.62
N THR A 794 64.46 10.38 60.17
CA THR A 794 65.64 10.19 61.04
C THR A 794 66.41 11.51 61.14
N LEU A 795 66.83 11.88 62.35
CA LEU A 795 67.59 13.10 62.62
C LEU A 795 69.07 12.82 62.94
N TYR A 796 69.91 13.81 62.66
CA TYR A 796 71.34 13.87 63.01
C TYR A 796 71.61 15.11 63.89
N ASP A 797 72.80 15.19 64.50
CA ASP A 797 73.18 16.31 65.37
C ASP A 797 73.46 17.61 64.56
N PHE A 798 73.25 18.78 65.20
CA PHE A 798 73.41 20.11 64.60
C PHE A 798 74.53 20.92 65.28
N GLU A 799 75.22 21.78 64.52
CA GLU A 799 76.28 22.71 64.97
C GLU A 799 75.78 24.17 65.11
N ASN A 800 76.65 25.13 65.46
CA ASN A 800 76.29 26.52 65.78
C ASN A 800 77.02 27.54 64.88
N LEU A 801 76.44 28.74 64.69
CA LEU A 801 76.88 29.71 63.66
C LEU A 801 77.36 31.08 64.20
N GLU A 802 78.34 31.71 63.52
CA GLU A 802 78.87 33.05 63.84
C GLU A 802 79.03 33.98 62.61
N GLU A 803 78.68 35.29 62.71
CA GLU A 803 78.61 36.21 61.53
C GLU A 803 78.95 37.71 61.79
N CYS A 804 79.32 38.49 60.75
CA CYS A 804 79.62 39.95 60.88
C CYS A 804 78.40 40.76 61.40
N LEU A 805 78.68 41.77 62.24
CA LEU A 805 77.75 42.60 62.99
C LEU A 805 77.51 43.95 62.28
N ASN A 806 76.24 44.29 62.12
CA ASN A 806 75.78 45.55 61.54
C ASN A 806 75.86 46.71 62.55
N ILE A 807 75.58 47.94 62.10
CA ILE A 807 75.58 49.15 62.97
C ILE A 807 74.49 49.13 64.07
N GLN A 808 73.58 48.16 64.04
CA GLN A 808 72.52 47.95 65.03
C GLN A 808 72.92 46.96 66.14
N GLY A 809 74.02 46.20 65.96
CA GLY A 809 74.49 45.20 66.93
C GLY A 809 74.08 43.75 66.63
N GLU A 810 73.54 43.47 65.45
CA GLU A 810 72.99 42.16 65.07
C GLU A 810 73.81 41.50 63.96
N GLY A 811 73.83 40.16 63.96
CA GLY A 811 74.42 39.34 62.89
C GLY A 811 73.35 38.83 61.94
N THR A 812 73.72 38.58 60.67
CA THR A 812 72.80 38.08 59.63
C THR A 812 73.14 36.63 59.32
N PHE A 813 72.41 35.67 59.87
CA PHE A 813 72.75 34.24 59.79
C PHE A 813 72.03 33.53 58.65
N ASN A 814 72.72 32.58 58.01
CA ASN A 814 72.08 31.55 57.19
C ASN A 814 71.90 30.27 58.02
N LEU A 815 70.71 30.07 58.57
CA LEU A 815 70.35 28.96 59.47
C LEU A 815 70.52 27.57 58.83
N PHE A 816 70.51 27.44 57.50
CA PHE A 816 70.80 26.16 56.82
C PHE A 816 72.26 25.73 56.93
N LEU A 817 73.19 26.63 57.26
CA LEU A 817 74.60 26.28 57.49
C LEU A 817 74.82 25.54 58.82
N SER A 818 73.79 25.43 59.67
CA SER A 818 73.91 24.93 61.04
C SER A 818 74.34 23.48 61.16
N SER A 819 74.19 22.64 60.14
CA SER A 819 75.12 21.51 59.97
C SER A 819 75.28 21.18 58.49
N SER A 820 76.48 20.72 58.13
CA SER A 820 76.81 20.29 56.76
C SER A 820 76.15 18.96 56.36
N GLU A 821 75.31 18.39 57.23
CA GLU A 821 74.58 17.12 57.04
C GLU A 821 73.07 17.28 57.31
N ILE A 822 72.51 18.50 57.24
CA ILE A 822 71.10 18.68 56.83
C ILE A 822 71.04 18.32 55.33
N GLU A 823 70.94 17.03 55.01
CA GLU A 823 71.16 16.51 53.66
C GLU A 823 70.34 17.25 52.58
N GLU A 824 71.02 17.62 51.48
CA GLU A 824 70.41 18.36 50.38
C GLU A 824 69.24 17.59 49.75
N ASN A 825 68.02 18.08 49.97
CA ASN A 825 66.87 17.87 49.10
C ASN A 825 66.62 16.40 48.71
N ALA A 826 66.52 15.51 49.69
CA ALA A 826 65.61 14.37 49.55
C ALA A 826 64.21 14.95 49.28
N ALA A 827 63.81 14.98 47.99
CA ALA A 827 62.79 15.91 47.45
C ALA A 827 61.35 15.76 48.00
N ASN A 828 61.17 14.86 48.96
CA ASN A 828 59.94 14.60 49.69
C ASN A 828 59.97 15.16 51.12
N PHE A 829 61.04 15.84 51.57
CA PHE A 829 61.14 16.34 52.94
C PHE A 829 61.21 17.87 53.00
N GLU A 830 60.46 18.47 53.94
CA GLU A 830 60.52 19.90 54.25
C GLU A 830 61.26 20.11 55.57
N THR A 831 62.34 20.89 55.54
CA THR A 831 63.06 21.35 56.73
C THR A 831 62.59 22.75 57.10
N THR A 832 62.06 22.91 58.31
CA THR A 832 61.40 24.14 58.76
C THR A 832 61.94 24.57 60.12
N PHE A 833 62.21 25.88 60.29
CA PHE A 833 62.89 26.41 61.48
C PHE A 833 61.95 27.24 62.36
N TYR A 834 62.10 27.11 63.68
CA TYR A 834 61.23 27.72 64.71
C TYR A 834 62.07 28.23 65.89
N THR A 835 61.51 29.11 66.72
CA THR A 835 62.13 29.55 67.99
C THR A 835 61.59 28.79 69.22
N ASN A 836 60.69 27.84 69.03
CA ASN A 836 60.01 27.06 70.07
C ASN A 836 59.62 25.65 69.56
N LEU A 837 59.48 24.68 70.47
CA LEU A 837 59.19 23.27 70.17
C LEU A 837 57.69 23.00 69.93
N ASP A 838 56.80 23.64 70.69
CA ASP A 838 55.35 23.49 70.48
C ASP A 838 54.96 24.04 69.10
N ASP A 839 55.49 25.22 68.77
CA ASP A 839 55.33 25.87 67.46
C ASP A 839 55.85 24.99 66.30
N ALA A 840 56.98 24.29 66.52
CA ALA A 840 57.47 23.31 65.56
C ALA A 840 56.50 22.12 65.43
N THR A 841 56.03 21.54 66.54
CA THR A 841 55.14 20.36 66.56
C THR A 841 53.83 20.61 65.82
N ASP A 842 53.19 21.75 66.07
CA ASP A 842 51.94 22.16 65.42
C ASP A 842 52.15 22.82 64.04
N LYS A 843 53.42 22.95 63.58
CA LYS A 843 53.85 23.60 62.33
C LYS A 843 53.36 25.07 62.18
N ILE A 844 53.41 25.85 63.26
CA ILE A 844 52.99 27.25 63.33
C ILE A 844 54.17 28.19 63.65
N ASN A 845 54.04 29.49 63.35
CA ASN A 845 55.05 30.52 63.71
C ASN A 845 56.49 30.26 63.19
N GLN A 846 56.61 29.64 62.01
CA GLN A 846 57.89 29.37 61.33
C GLN A 846 58.72 30.63 61.05
N ILE A 847 60.04 30.51 61.11
CA ILE A 847 61.01 31.54 60.72
C ILE A 847 60.97 31.69 59.18
N VAL A 848 60.53 32.86 58.71
CA VAL A 848 60.23 33.14 57.28
C VAL A 848 61.41 33.63 56.43
N SER A 849 62.61 33.79 57.00
CA SER A 849 63.82 34.17 56.24
C SER A 849 65.09 33.54 56.85
N PRO A 850 65.16 32.20 56.94
CA PRO A 850 66.26 31.49 57.58
C PRO A 850 67.63 31.73 56.93
N GLU A 851 67.70 32.09 55.64
CA GLU A 851 68.96 32.33 54.92
C GLU A 851 69.63 33.66 55.29
N ASN A 852 68.88 34.60 55.85
CA ASN A 852 69.32 35.96 56.20
C ASN A 852 68.71 36.38 57.55
N TYR A 853 68.62 35.45 58.50
CA TYR A 853 67.97 35.67 59.78
C TYR A 853 68.79 36.63 60.63
N GLN A 854 68.30 37.87 60.77
CA GLN A 854 68.94 38.88 61.62
C GLN A 854 68.53 38.71 63.07
N SER A 855 69.52 38.53 63.96
CA SER A 855 69.25 38.28 65.37
C SER A 855 70.47 38.54 66.27
N THR A 856 70.20 38.54 67.58
CA THR A 856 71.19 38.30 68.63
C THR A 856 71.33 36.79 68.90
N ALA A 857 72.15 36.39 69.88
CA ALA A 857 72.33 34.97 70.17
C ALA A 857 71.04 34.30 70.70
N THR A 858 70.62 33.20 70.08
CA THR A 858 69.40 32.43 70.42
C THR A 858 69.48 30.97 69.98
N THR A 859 68.59 30.14 70.52
CA THR A 859 68.31 28.76 70.09
C THR A 859 67.31 28.74 68.91
N ILE A 860 67.44 27.74 68.03
CA ILE A 860 66.56 27.45 66.90
C ILE A 860 66.15 25.97 66.98
N TYR A 861 64.88 25.67 66.70
CA TYR A 861 64.34 24.31 66.51
C TYR A 861 64.18 24.00 65.02
N VAL A 862 64.31 22.72 64.66
CA VAL A 862 64.32 22.24 63.26
C VAL A 862 63.33 21.09 63.13
N ARG A 863 62.21 21.27 62.42
CA ARG A 863 61.29 20.17 62.08
C ARG A 863 61.58 19.66 60.67
N ILE A 864 61.71 18.35 60.55
CA ILE A 864 61.83 17.64 59.27
C ILE A 864 60.56 16.82 59.07
N GLU A 865 59.81 17.11 58.01
CA GLU A 865 58.54 16.45 57.68
C GLU A 865 58.60 15.82 56.30
N ASN A 866 58.13 14.57 56.16
CA ASN A 866 57.91 13.97 54.86
C ASN A 866 56.62 14.54 54.23
N LEU A 867 56.76 15.44 53.24
CA LEU A 867 55.68 16.06 52.47
C LEU A 867 54.76 15.08 51.73
N GLN A 868 55.14 13.80 51.57
CA GLN A 868 54.26 12.78 50.97
C GLN A 868 53.36 12.09 52.00
N THR A 869 53.78 11.97 53.26
CA THR A 869 53.05 11.22 54.31
C THR A 869 52.61 12.10 55.49
N ASN A 870 53.14 13.32 55.59
CA ASN A 870 53.07 14.25 56.73
C ASN A 870 53.66 13.70 58.06
N CYS A 871 54.38 12.57 58.04
CA CYS A 871 55.10 12.08 59.21
C CYS A 871 56.38 12.91 59.44
N PHE A 872 56.65 13.34 60.68
CA PHE A 872 57.70 14.31 61.02
C PHE A 872 58.48 13.99 62.30
N ASP A 873 59.66 14.62 62.48
CA ASP A 873 60.47 14.62 63.71
C ASP A 873 61.20 16.00 63.91
N ILE A 874 61.72 16.31 65.10
CA ILE A 874 62.21 17.66 65.49
C ILE A 874 63.56 17.70 66.27
N GLY A 875 64.52 18.54 65.84
CA GLY A 875 65.85 18.83 66.44
C GLY A 875 66.11 20.33 66.79
N GLN A 876 67.35 20.75 67.11
CA GLN A 876 67.69 22.13 67.57
C GLN A 876 69.20 22.54 67.55
N PHE A 877 69.54 23.85 67.48
CA PHE A 877 70.91 24.46 67.52
C PHE A 877 70.98 25.97 67.95
N GLN A 878 72.14 26.68 67.85
CA GLN A 878 72.40 28.09 68.30
C GLN A 878 73.16 29.03 67.29
N ILE A 879 73.14 30.36 67.47
CA ILE A 879 73.79 31.42 66.60
C ILE A 879 74.43 32.63 67.39
N THR A 880 75.42 33.42 66.87
CA THR A 880 76.10 34.60 67.56
C THR A 880 76.93 35.62 66.68
N PRO A 881 76.94 36.99 66.87
CA PRO A 881 77.67 37.97 65.96
C PRO A 881 79.13 38.50 66.32
N ILE A 882 79.92 39.01 65.33
CA ILE A 882 81.36 39.51 65.37
C ILE A 882 81.69 40.76 64.44
N VAL A 883 82.90 41.38 64.36
CA VAL A 883 83.11 42.78 63.80
C VAL A 883 84.26 43.00 62.75
N CYS A 884 84.15 43.97 61.79
CA CYS A 884 84.82 43.98 60.44
C CYS A 884 85.30 45.42 59.86
N GLU A 885 86.30 45.56 58.93
CA GLU A 885 87.02 46.84 58.46
C GLU A 885 87.07 47.15 56.88
N ILE A 886 87.74 48.23 56.37
CA ILE A 886 87.76 48.72 54.92
C ILE A 886 89.11 48.76 54.13
N PHE A 887 89.08 48.87 52.78
CA PHE A 887 90.29 48.84 51.89
C PHE A 887 90.26 49.71 50.59
N ILE A 888 91.34 50.46 50.28
CA ILE A 888 91.45 51.46 49.16
C ILE A 888 92.58 51.12 48.14
N PRO A 889 92.37 51.20 46.80
CA PRO A 889 93.38 50.93 45.76
C PRO A 889 94.31 52.14 45.42
N GLN A 890 95.32 51.93 44.56
CA GLN A 890 96.38 52.92 44.25
C GLN A 890 96.60 53.27 42.76
N GLY A 891 95.92 52.60 41.82
CA GLY A 891 96.10 52.86 40.38
C GLY A 891 94.94 52.36 39.55
N ILE A 892 94.74 52.99 38.38
CA ILE A 892 93.71 52.66 37.39
C ILE A 892 94.30 52.67 35.97
N SER A 893 93.76 51.81 35.11
CA SER A 893 94.16 51.63 33.71
C SER A 893 92.94 51.57 32.80
N PRO A 894 92.25 52.69 32.53
CA PRO A 894 91.01 52.72 31.75
C PRO A 894 91.27 52.42 30.28
N ASN A 895 91.13 51.14 29.93
CA ASN A 895 91.37 50.55 28.62
C ASN A 895 90.17 49.71 28.12
N ASP A 896 89.09 49.67 28.91
CA ASP A 896 87.87 48.88 28.72
C ASP A 896 88.09 47.35 28.73
N ASP A 897 89.13 46.85 29.42
CA ASP A 897 89.38 45.40 29.61
C ASP A 897 88.64 44.78 30.80
N GLY A 898 88.00 45.62 31.63
CA GLY A 898 87.21 45.24 32.80
C GLY A 898 87.99 45.19 34.11
N LYS A 899 89.28 45.57 34.12
CA LYS A 899 90.17 45.49 35.29
C LYS A 899 90.85 46.82 35.59
N ASN A 900 90.48 47.40 36.72
CA ASN A 900 90.99 48.68 37.18
C ASN A 900 90.69 49.86 36.23
N ASP A 901 89.69 49.74 35.34
CA ASP A 901 89.17 50.89 34.59
C ASP A 901 88.57 51.95 35.51
N LEU A 902 88.07 51.51 36.67
CA LEU A 902 87.40 52.32 37.68
C LEU A 902 88.14 52.30 39.02
N PHE A 903 88.25 53.47 39.64
CA PHE A 903 88.74 53.59 41.02
C PHE A 903 87.67 53.10 42.00
N ASN A 904 87.87 51.91 42.60
CA ASN A 904 86.85 51.22 43.41
C ASN A 904 87.40 50.78 44.78
N ILE A 905 86.74 51.21 45.86
CA ILE A 905 87.09 50.93 47.26
C ILE A 905 86.20 49.78 47.77
N LEU A 906 86.72 48.90 48.64
CA LEU A 906 85.98 47.75 49.19
C LEU A 906 85.54 48.00 50.63
N ASN A 907 84.39 47.43 50.99
CA ASN A 907 83.67 47.55 52.26
C ASN A 907 83.22 49.00 52.58
N ILE A 908 83.39 49.96 51.65
CA ILE A 908 82.96 51.36 51.79
C ILE A 908 81.44 51.51 51.67
N GLU A 909 80.77 50.51 51.10
CA GLU A 909 79.31 50.37 51.05
C GLU A 909 78.66 50.31 52.45
N ASN A 910 79.41 49.89 53.48
CA ASN A 910 78.98 49.95 54.88
C ASN A 910 79.07 51.37 55.48
N TYR A 911 79.56 52.35 54.71
CA TYR A 911 79.79 53.75 55.10
C TYR A 911 79.12 54.68 54.06
N PRO A 912 77.77 54.71 54.02
CA PRO A 912 76.99 55.27 52.91
C PRO A 912 77.12 56.79 52.70
N ASN A 913 77.62 57.58 53.64
CA ASN A 913 77.69 59.05 53.55
C ASN A 913 79.01 59.58 52.94
N HIS A 914 79.85 58.71 52.40
CA HIS A 914 81.19 59.08 51.93
C HIS A 914 81.23 60.01 50.71
N VAL A 915 82.28 60.83 50.64
CA VAL A 915 82.58 61.78 49.54
C VAL A 915 84.03 61.57 49.08
N ILE A 916 84.25 61.59 47.76
CA ILE A 916 85.54 61.38 47.09
C ILE A 916 85.82 62.55 46.14
N GLN A 917 87.01 63.14 46.18
CA GLN A 917 87.42 64.22 45.28
C GLN A 917 88.76 63.90 44.63
N ILE A 918 88.93 64.18 43.32
CA ILE A 918 90.18 63.91 42.59
C ILE A 918 90.66 65.14 41.81
N PHE A 919 91.97 65.40 41.89
CA PHE A 919 92.63 66.62 41.43
C PHE A 919 93.79 66.33 40.47
N ASN A 920 94.00 67.20 39.49
CA ASN A 920 95.14 67.12 38.57
C ASN A 920 96.42 67.76 39.14
N ARG A 921 97.55 67.52 38.47
CA ARG A 921 98.89 67.99 38.88
C ARG A 921 99.09 69.51 38.99
N TYR A 922 98.10 70.33 38.63
CA TYR A 922 98.09 71.78 38.79
C TYR A 922 97.16 72.25 39.92
N GLY A 923 96.58 71.33 40.70
CA GLY A 923 95.66 71.62 41.80
C GLY A 923 94.20 71.82 41.37
N SER A 924 93.86 71.69 40.09
CA SER A 924 92.47 71.81 39.63
C SER A 924 91.70 70.51 39.89
N LYS A 925 90.54 70.62 40.56
CA LYS A 925 89.61 69.49 40.70
C LYS A 925 89.11 69.04 39.33
N ILE A 926 89.20 67.74 39.07
CA ILE A 926 88.75 67.12 37.82
C ILE A 926 87.56 66.19 38.03
N TYR A 927 87.43 65.59 39.21
CA TYR A 927 86.33 64.71 39.56
C TYR A 927 85.89 64.95 41.01
N GLU A 928 84.60 64.70 41.26
CA GLU A 928 83.97 64.70 42.58
C GLU A 928 82.89 63.63 42.58
N GLY A 929 82.78 62.92 43.68
CA GLY A 929 82.00 61.71 43.81
C GLY A 929 81.49 61.47 45.23
N ASN A 930 80.53 60.58 45.34
CA ASN A 930 79.88 60.13 46.57
C ASN A 930 79.37 58.70 46.37
N THR A 931 78.56 58.17 47.29
CA THR A 931 77.92 56.84 47.20
C THR A 931 77.35 56.46 45.83
N LEU A 932 76.77 57.42 45.08
CA LEU A 932 76.15 57.19 43.77
C LEU A 932 77.14 57.35 42.60
N THR A 933 78.22 58.11 42.78
CA THR A 933 79.23 58.38 41.75
C THR A 933 80.64 58.31 42.36
N SER A 934 80.98 57.20 43.00
CA SER A 934 82.25 57.01 43.71
C SER A 934 83.40 56.55 42.80
N LYS A 935 83.07 56.09 41.59
CA LYS A 935 83.97 55.37 40.69
C LYS A 935 84.42 56.26 39.53
N TRP A 936 85.69 56.67 39.54
CA TRP A 936 86.29 57.51 38.48
C TRP A 936 86.99 56.66 37.41
N ASP A 937 86.88 57.13 36.16
CA ASP A 937 87.24 56.47 34.89
C ASP A 937 88.48 57.07 34.20
N GLY A 938 89.17 58.02 34.83
CA GLY A 938 90.31 58.73 34.22
C GLY A 938 89.94 59.84 33.23
N THR A 939 88.66 60.16 33.00
CA THR A 939 88.26 61.21 32.04
C THR A 939 88.05 62.58 32.70
N TYR A 940 88.03 63.63 31.88
CA TYR A 940 87.59 64.97 32.28
C TYR A 940 86.92 65.72 31.12
N LYS A 941 85.68 66.14 31.32
CA LYS A 941 84.84 66.83 30.31
C LYS A 941 84.66 66.03 29.00
N GLY A 942 84.64 64.71 29.08
CA GLY A 942 84.50 63.80 27.94
C GLY A 942 85.80 63.49 27.20
N GLU A 943 86.91 64.15 27.54
CA GLU A 943 88.24 63.84 27.02
C GLU A 943 89.01 62.98 28.04
N GLN A 944 89.62 61.89 27.59
CA GLN A 944 90.42 61.01 28.45
C GLN A 944 91.75 61.69 28.80
N LEU A 945 92.07 61.82 30.08
CA LEU A 945 93.20 62.62 30.53
C LEU A 945 94.57 61.97 30.21
N PRO A 946 95.66 62.75 30.18
CA PRO A 946 97.00 62.21 30.00
C PRO A 946 97.44 61.31 31.16
N THR A 947 98.14 60.22 30.83
CA THR A 947 98.84 59.33 31.75
C THR A 947 99.68 60.10 32.78
N GLY A 948 99.50 59.78 34.07
CA GLY A 948 100.16 60.46 35.17
C GLY A 948 99.46 60.28 36.52
N THR A 949 100.03 60.90 37.57
CA THR A 949 99.49 60.86 38.93
C THR A 949 98.41 61.91 39.16
N TYR A 950 97.31 61.49 39.78
CA TYR A 950 96.20 62.32 40.25
C TYR A 950 96.02 62.11 41.75
N PHE A 951 95.49 63.11 42.47
CA PHE A 951 95.47 63.13 43.94
C PHE A 951 94.04 63.03 44.46
N TYR A 952 93.80 62.25 45.52
CA TYR A 952 92.46 62.04 46.08
C TYR A 952 92.33 62.46 47.56
N VAL A 953 91.11 62.84 47.92
CA VAL A 953 90.62 62.98 49.30
C VAL A 953 89.31 62.18 49.40
N ILE A 954 89.19 61.37 50.44
CA ILE A 954 88.01 60.54 50.75
C ILE A 954 87.61 60.83 52.20
N ASN A 955 86.38 61.29 52.44
CA ASN A 955 85.85 61.48 53.79
C ASN A 955 84.57 60.66 53.95
N LEU A 956 84.46 59.86 55.02
CA LEU A 956 83.31 58.98 55.24
C LEU A 956 82.07 59.73 55.75
N ASN A 957 82.25 60.88 56.41
CA ASN A 957 81.20 61.74 56.99
C ASN A 957 80.18 61.07 57.95
N GLU A 958 80.38 59.82 58.34
CA GLU A 958 79.47 59.13 59.28
C GLU A 958 79.47 59.79 60.66
N THR A 959 78.29 59.90 61.27
CA THR A 959 78.09 60.63 62.54
C THR A 959 78.54 59.86 63.77
N GLU A 960 78.47 58.52 63.74
CA GLU A 960 78.93 57.64 64.82
C GLU A 960 79.73 56.49 64.19
N LEU A 961 81.02 56.44 64.50
CA LEU A 961 81.94 55.36 64.11
C LEU A 961 82.58 54.77 65.38
N PRO A 962 82.87 53.45 65.42
CA PRO A 962 83.74 52.89 66.43
C PRO A 962 85.10 53.61 66.44
N GLU A 963 85.69 53.86 67.62
CA GLU A 963 86.95 54.62 67.76
C GLU A 963 88.14 54.03 66.97
N THR A 964 88.03 52.79 66.49
CA THR A 964 89.02 52.11 65.64
C THR A 964 89.01 52.56 64.18
N ILE A 965 87.97 53.26 63.71
CA ILE A 965 87.78 53.60 62.28
C ILE A 965 87.94 55.10 62.05
N ALA A 966 88.72 55.48 61.02
CA ALA A 966 89.05 56.88 60.73
C ALA A 966 88.04 57.54 59.78
N GLN A 967 87.83 58.85 59.95
CA GLN A 967 86.78 59.59 59.24
C GLN A 967 87.23 60.19 57.90
N GLU A 968 88.54 60.42 57.69
CA GLU A 968 89.10 60.94 56.42
C GLU A 968 90.42 60.27 56.03
N TYR A 969 90.57 59.96 54.75
CA TYR A 969 91.71 59.31 54.11
C TYR A 969 92.17 60.15 52.89
N GLN A 970 93.46 60.43 52.77
CA GLN A 970 94.02 61.23 51.67
C GLN A 970 95.17 60.48 50.97
N GLY A 971 95.31 60.64 49.66
CA GLY A 971 96.30 59.89 48.88
C GLY A 971 96.41 60.27 47.42
N TRP A 972 96.87 59.33 46.59
CA TRP A 972 97.01 59.49 45.15
C TRP A 972 96.65 58.20 44.41
N VAL A 973 96.24 58.37 43.16
CA VAL A 973 95.96 57.31 42.20
C VAL A 973 96.75 57.58 40.92
N TYR A 974 97.43 56.56 40.39
CA TYR A 974 98.09 56.66 39.09
C TYR A 974 97.10 56.27 37.97
N LEU A 975 96.96 57.14 36.97
CA LEU A 975 96.17 56.88 35.77
C LEU A 975 97.12 56.49 34.63
N GLN A 976 96.89 55.32 34.03
CA GLN A 976 97.59 54.90 32.81
C GLN A 976 96.60 54.72 31.64
N LYS A 977 96.73 55.63 30.67
CA LYS A 977 96.29 55.46 29.28
C LYS A 977 97.43 54.92 28.42
#